data_AF-G6AIB9-F1
#
_entry.id   AF-G6AIB9-F1
#
_cell.length_a   1.000
_cell.length_b   1.000
_cell.length_c   1.000
_cell.angle_alpha   90.00
_cell.angle_beta   90.00
_cell.angle_gamma   90.00
#
_symmetry.space_group_name_H-M   'P 1'
#
loop_
_entity.id
_entity.type
_entity.pdbx_description
1 polymer ?
#
loop_
_entity_poly.entity_id
_entity_poly.type
_entity_poly.pdbx_seq_one_letter_code
_entity_poly.pdbx_strand_id
1 'polypeptide(L)'
;MKPKRTFLGLHHCKLYALTFLLVMGCINSFAQTGSKAVKVTISPKSGNIISTRSESALEAGSEGGYGSLFIHNQAPLTYTTTDQPVFSADGLMRNHTGNIRFYDHNTTSIDDDRVVHITGIFNSFAALAVPKGYRITKYTIRIKNNLKGSYGQADYEILNKSFQFADGTQKLTWRQTSDWYFGEIPQSDVTAENARKGNSYMHWIGTPIRIYHTGDGKTKTYELTRGNGTTDNLGNVIYFTFIGDHSTSNTLAGFEYESFEVDIAPDVEFPVSISPSNVSEELTNLVENGFETRKIDVGEIKRIEKNGKKFLAYMPSNIKQMEATVKLFHESAVENGTWKKTTGSNQYISALQSGSTNWNALKSGVYYIEAPTKIVNTYADGTTNTVPVGYRITGATFKYTYGTSQSGSQRGFRIKRSKDNTYLDRDLQWTSSPSSWEQDALGRIYMQSGSGAKTYLTVGSRTTSYDYTITTTTDRSAASMNWFFDTEGRLYNLNYGSRYYLTYVPATATTAAQTVLSYYSRGEYPKREAAGSSFTPQNFTLKIYDKTGTTVERTENVSATNSNGTVSIDGLNNDAVKFAIENTTGMALVNVDVKMEPLNPYVSTADIVCTGAQGEEMTRTFTNATDFKMGGDLFVYKVPLGFSTPSQGTFSFRNLKSLFADETYLNCDPRDGKVRYSFVGSKYTPVNGNDLYGSGYDPDHSYLDKIDVKVAGNKAFLFNNSAELDRNRNTLSTLYLTETPFSAAAYTAHKGVTSTLQTLWYR
;
A
#
# COMPACT_ATOMS: atom_id res chain seq x y z
N MET A 1 -70.26 56.84 -6.01
CA MET A 1 -70.08 55.38 -6.20
C MET A 1 -68.60 55.04 -6.08
N LYS A 2 -68.19 54.28 -5.06
CA LYS A 2 -66.86 53.69 -4.94
C LYS A 2 -67.05 52.23 -4.51
N PRO A 3 -66.61 51.23 -5.30
CA PRO A 3 -66.85 49.84 -4.99
C PRO A 3 -65.78 49.27 -4.04
N LYS A 4 -66.21 48.28 -3.24
CA LYS A 4 -65.41 47.43 -2.36
C LYS A 4 -64.31 46.70 -3.15
N ARG A 5 -63.09 46.64 -2.60
CA ARG A 5 -62.04 45.71 -3.04
C ARG A 5 -62.10 44.45 -2.18
N THR A 6 -62.34 43.31 -2.81
CA THR A 6 -62.36 41.98 -2.19
C THR A 6 -60.95 41.38 -2.20
N PHE A 7 -60.59 40.80 -1.06
CA PHE A 7 -59.30 40.17 -0.74
C PHE A 7 -59.29 38.72 -1.25
N LEU A 8 -58.77 38.46 -2.44
CA LEU A 8 -58.43 37.10 -2.90
C LEU A 8 -57.24 37.20 -3.86
N GLY A 9 -56.04 36.84 -3.41
CA GLY A 9 -54.88 36.86 -4.32
C GLY A 9 -53.47 36.66 -3.73
N LEU A 10 -53.28 36.49 -2.42
CA LEU A 10 -51.92 36.38 -1.86
C LEU A 10 -51.55 35.05 -1.18
N HIS A 11 -52.52 34.14 -0.96
CA HIS A 11 -52.23 32.87 -0.26
C HIS A 11 -51.82 31.71 -1.16
N HIS A 12 -52.12 31.74 -2.47
CA HIS A 12 -51.80 30.63 -3.37
C HIS A 12 -50.39 30.70 -3.96
N CYS A 13 -49.76 31.88 -4.07
CA CYS A 13 -48.40 31.98 -4.64
C CYS A 13 -47.29 31.64 -3.65
N LYS A 14 -47.52 31.81 -2.34
CA LYS A 14 -46.53 31.48 -1.30
C LYS A 14 -46.45 29.98 -1.01
N LEU A 15 -47.54 29.23 -1.20
CA LEU A 15 -47.52 27.78 -1.00
C LEU A 15 -46.70 27.10 -2.09
N TYR A 16 -46.91 27.44 -3.37
CA TYR A 16 -46.10 26.89 -4.47
C TYR A 16 -44.64 27.34 -4.42
N ALA A 17 -44.33 28.58 -4.02
CA ALA A 17 -42.93 29.01 -3.86
C ALA A 17 -42.23 28.27 -2.71
N LEU A 18 -42.92 27.97 -1.62
CA LEU A 18 -42.37 27.22 -0.49
C LEU A 18 -42.25 25.73 -0.81
N THR A 19 -43.21 25.14 -1.54
CA THR A 19 -43.12 23.75 -2.01
C THR A 19 -42.07 23.59 -3.10
N PHE A 20 -41.87 24.57 -3.99
CA PHE A 20 -40.80 24.55 -4.99
C PHE A 20 -39.41 24.80 -4.37
N LEU A 21 -39.30 25.58 -3.29
CA LEU A 21 -38.06 25.72 -2.50
C LEU A 21 -37.76 24.47 -1.64
N LEU A 22 -38.78 23.80 -1.10
CA LEU A 22 -38.61 22.52 -0.38
C LEU A 22 -38.26 21.39 -1.35
N VAL A 23 -38.82 21.37 -2.56
CA VAL A 23 -38.48 20.38 -3.58
C VAL A 23 -37.10 20.68 -4.22
N MET A 24 -36.72 21.95 -4.45
CA MET A 24 -35.34 22.31 -4.88
C MET A 24 -34.30 22.19 -3.76
N GLY A 25 -34.70 22.33 -2.49
CA GLY A 25 -33.85 22.07 -1.32
C GLY A 25 -33.60 20.58 -1.08
N CYS A 26 -34.50 19.70 -1.55
CA CYS A 26 -34.35 18.25 -1.49
C CYS A 26 -33.74 17.63 -2.77
N ILE A 27 -33.58 18.37 -3.87
CA ILE A 27 -32.97 17.83 -5.11
C ILE A 27 -31.44 17.99 -5.14
N ASN A 28 -30.84 18.87 -4.32
CA ASN A 28 -29.36 18.94 -4.18
C ASN A 28 -28.77 17.88 -3.23
N SER A 29 -29.61 17.05 -2.60
CA SER A 29 -29.17 15.91 -1.77
C SER A 29 -29.22 14.57 -2.50
N PHE A 30 -29.76 14.53 -3.72
CA PHE A 30 -29.92 13.32 -4.52
C PHE A 30 -29.29 13.49 -5.92
N ALA A 31 -28.00 13.77 -5.93
CA ALA A 31 -27.11 13.54 -7.07
C ALA A 31 -25.64 13.50 -6.58
N GLN A 32 -25.36 12.68 -5.55
CA GLN A 32 -24.00 12.24 -5.25
C GLN A 32 -23.69 10.92 -5.98
N THR A 33 -24.20 10.77 -7.21
CA THR A 33 -23.77 9.72 -8.13
C THR A 33 -22.42 10.15 -8.72
N GLY A 34 -21.32 9.78 -8.08
CA GLY A 34 -20.00 9.82 -8.74
C GLY A 34 -18.77 9.84 -7.85
N SER A 35 -18.78 10.49 -6.68
CA SER A 35 -17.56 10.60 -5.87
C SER A 35 -17.37 9.38 -4.96
N LYS A 36 -16.39 8.53 -5.29
CA LYS A 36 -15.81 7.49 -4.43
C LYS A 36 -14.33 7.81 -4.20
N ALA A 37 -13.99 8.97 -3.63
CA ALA A 37 -12.61 9.30 -3.27
C ALA A 37 -12.53 10.10 -1.96
N VAL A 38 -11.38 10.01 -1.30
CA VAL A 38 -11.03 10.78 -0.11
C VAL A 38 -9.92 11.74 -0.45
N LYS A 39 -10.11 12.99 -0.04
CA LYS A 39 -9.07 14.01 -0.14
C LYS A 39 -8.11 13.91 1.03
N VAL A 40 -6.83 13.81 0.72
CA VAL A 40 -5.71 13.86 1.65
C VAL A 40 -4.68 14.88 1.19
N THR A 41 -3.88 15.39 2.11
CA THR A 41 -2.87 16.41 1.84
C THR A 41 -1.48 15.92 2.24
N ILE A 42 -0.46 16.46 1.59
CA ILE A 42 0.93 16.34 2.05
C ILE A 42 1.31 17.66 2.72
N SER A 43 1.36 17.66 4.05
CA SER A 43 1.70 18.83 4.87
C SER A 43 2.25 18.41 6.25
N PRO A 44 2.88 19.32 7.01
CA PRO A 44 3.27 19.08 8.40
C PRO A 44 2.10 18.69 9.32
N LYS A 45 0.86 19.08 8.97
CA LYS A 45 -0.35 18.76 9.73
C LYS A 45 -0.92 17.37 9.45
N SER A 46 -0.57 16.77 8.33
CA SER A 46 -1.12 15.49 7.86
C SER A 46 -0.14 14.33 7.94
N GLY A 47 1.16 14.59 8.03
CA GLY A 47 2.19 13.56 8.09
C GLY A 47 3.57 14.06 8.50
N ASN A 48 4.57 13.19 8.36
CA ASN A 48 5.96 13.49 8.74
C ASN A 48 6.94 13.15 7.61
N ILE A 49 8.05 13.90 7.54
CA ILE A 49 9.17 13.61 6.65
C ILE A 49 10.24 12.84 7.41
N ILE A 50 10.67 11.70 6.86
CA ILE A 50 11.76 10.88 7.38
C ILE A 50 13.02 11.12 6.55
N SER A 51 14.12 11.41 7.24
CA SER A 51 15.42 11.63 6.62
C SER A 51 16.06 10.33 6.12
N THR A 52 16.84 10.45 5.04
CA THR A 52 17.61 9.36 4.44
C THR A 52 19.10 9.64 4.54
N ARG A 53 19.89 8.57 4.65
CA ARG A 53 21.32 8.56 4.41
C ARG A 53 21.60 8.12 2.98
N SER A 54 21.60 9.05 2.05
CA SER A 54 22.10 8.80 0.70
C SER A 54 23.55 8.27 0.76
N GLU A 55 23.85 7.22 -0.02
CA GLU A 55 25.18 6.58 0.00
C GLU A 55 26.28 7.48 -0.59
N SER A 56 25.92 8.42 -1.46
CA SER A 56 26.86 9.37 -2.06
C SER A 56 27.31 10.45 -1.08
N ALA A 57 28.62 10.61 -0.93
CA ALA A 57 29.24 11.75 -0.23
C ALA A 57 29.00 13.10 -0.95
N LEU A 58 28.45 13.06 -2.16
CA LEU A 58 28.12 14.26 -2.94
C LEU A 58 26.66 14.67 -2.80
N GLU A 59 25.78 13.82 -2.25
CA GLU A 59 24.38 14.15 -2.08
C GLU A 59 24.23 15.14 -0.90
N ALA A 60 24.02 16.40 -1.28
CA ALA A 60 24.07 17.54 -0.38
C ALA A 60 22.78 17.73 0.42
N GLY A 61 21.67 17.18 -0.06
CA GLY A 61 20.35 17.26 0.58
C GLY A 61 20.29 16.54 1.92
N SER A 62 20.71 15.26 1.96
CA SER A 62 20.86 14.48 3.21
C SER A 62 21.77 15.19 4.21
N GLU A 63 22.89 15.77 3.75
CA GLU A 63 23.78 16.58 4.60
C GLU A 63 23.10 17.84 5.13
N GLY A 64 22.27 18.48 4.31
CA GLY A 64 21.43 19.62 4.69
C GLY A 64 20.30 19.25 5.65
N GLY A 65 20.11 17.96 5.97
CA GLY A 65 19.03 17.47 6.81
C GLY A 65 17.68 17.38 6.09
N TYR A 66 17.66 17.40 4.75
CA TYR A 66 16.46 17.15 3.97
C TYR A 66 16.10 15.65 4.07
N GLY A 67 14.80 15.38 4.03
CA GLY A 67 14.28 14.04 3.94
C GLY A 67 13.87 13.66 2.54
N SER A 68 13.38 12.42 2.43
CA SER A 68 13.13 11.78 1.14
C SER A 68 11.90 10.91 1.11
N LEU A 69 11.22 10.80 2.25
CA LEU A 69 9.98 10.06 2.41
C LEU A 69 9.07 10.89 3.29
N PHE A 70 7.96 11.35 2.75
CA PHE A 70 6.81 11.76 3.52
C PHE A 70 5.88 10.55 3.71
N ILE A 71 5.39 10.37 4.94
CA ILE A 71 4.35 9.41 5.26
C ILE A 71 3.18 10.12 5.95
N HIS A 72 1.97 9.88 5.46
CA HIS A 72 0.76 10.42 6.06
C HIS A 72 0.44 9.70 7.38
N ASN A 73 -0.11 10.42 8.37
CA ASN A 73 -0.40 9.88 9.72
C ASN A 73 -1.53 8.83 9.75
N GLN A 74 -2.52 8.98 8.84
CA GLN A 74 -3.72 8.13 8.78
C GLN A 74 -4.01 7.50 7.39
N ALA A 75 -3.74 8.18 6.27
CA ALA A 75 -3.84 7.59 4.94
C ALA A 75 -2.65 6.67 4.64
N PRO A 76 -2.88 5.59 3.88
CA PRO A 76 -1.79 4.80 3.33
C PRO A 76 -1.21 5.51 2.09
N LEU A 77 -0.56 6.65 2.30
CA LEU A 77 0.02 7.48 1.25
C LEU A 77 1.46 7.82 1.60
N THR A 78 2.34 7.66 0.62
CA THR A 78 3.74 8.08 0.71
C THR A 78 4.12 8.97 -0.46
N TYR A 79 5.05 9.89 -0.21
CA TYR A 79 5.69 10.68 -1.25
C TYR A 79 7.20 10.59 -1.08
N THR A 80 7.88 10.03 -2.06
CA THR A 80 9.32 9.75 -2.00
C THR A 80 10.08 10.53 -3.05
N THR A 81 11.34 10.87 -2.79
CA THR A 81 12.20 11.59 -3.73
C THR A 81 13.53 10.90 -3.99
N THR A 82 14.07 11.08 -5.19
CA THR A 82 15.41 10.65 -5.59
C THR A 82 15.96 11.56 -6.68
N ASP A 83 17.25 11.83 -6.66
CA ASP A 83 17.99 12.41 -7.79
C ASP A 83 18.96 11.40 -8.45
N GLN A 84 18.91 10.14 -8.00
CA GLN A 84 19.71 9.02 -8.46
C GLN A 84 18.82 7.76 -8.55
N PRO A 85 17.83 7.75 -9.45
CA PRO A 85 16.79 6.73 -9.43
C PRO A 85 17.32 5.32 -9.68
N VAL A 86 16.91 4.40 -8.82
CA VAL A 86 17.13 2.95 -8.93
C VAL A 86 15.84 2.25 -8.55
N PHE A 87 15.44 1.24 -9.32
CA PHE A 87 14.24 0.46 -9.06
C PHE A 87 14.55 -0.98 -8.62
N SER A 88 13.67 -1.53 -7.78
CA SER A 88 13.60 -2.98 -7.56
C SER A 88 13.18 -3.71 -8.84
N ALA A 89 13.42 -5.01 -8.89
CA ALA A 89 12.89 -5.88 -9.95
C ALA A 89 11.36 -5.76 -10.11
N ASP A 90 10.65 -5.37 -9.05
CA ASP A 90 9.19 -5.21 -9.01
C ASP A 90 8.72 -3.75 -9.19
N GLY A 91 9.64 -2.84 -9.51
CA GLY A 91 9.32 -1.44 -9.85
C GLY A 91 9.15 -0.48 -8.68
N LEU A 92 9.68 -0.80 -7.49
CA LEU A 92 9.74 0.13 -6.36
C LEU A 92 11.00 1.01 -6.42
N MET A 93 10.86 2.33 -6.27
CA MET A 93 11.98 3.27 -6.19
C MET A 93 12.79 3.04 -4.91
N ARG A 94 14.12 2.86 -5.02
CA ARG A 94 14.97 2.40 -3.90
C ARG A 94 16.03 3.35 -3.42
N ASN A 95 16.60 4.16 -4.30
CA ASN A 95 17.67 5.05 -3.88
C ASN A 95 17.10 6.41 -3.47
N HIS A 96 16.42 6.46 -2.32
CA HIS A 96 15.82 7.72 -1.85
C HIS A 96 16.90 8.75 -1.50
N THR A 97 16.74 10.00 -1.95
CA THR A 97 17.67 11.13 -1.70
C THR A 97 16.96 12.34 -1.12
N GLY A 98 17.70 13.18 -0.39
CA GLY A 98 17.15 14.22 0.48
C GLY A 98 16.71 15.46 -0.29
N ASN A 99 15.49 15.47 -0.82
CA ASN A 99 15.04 16.57 -1.69
C ASN A 99 13.83 17.33 -1.14
N ILE A 100 13.25 16.88 -0.01
CA ILE A 100 12.10 17.54 0.62
C ILE A 100 12.36 17.86 2.09
N ARG A 101 11.79 18.97 2.56
CA ARG A 101 11.89 19.35 3.98
C ARG A 101 10.70 20.19 4.42
N PHE A 102 10.29 20.05 5.67
CA PHE A 102 9.40 21.01 6.31
C PHE A 102 10.16 22.30 6.62
N TYR A 103 9.44 23.42 6.54
CA TYR A 103 10.00 24.72 6.86
C TYR A 103 10.11 24.89 8.38
N ASP A 104 11.30 24.69 8.94
CA ASP A 104 11.57 24.95 10.36
C ASP A 104 12.01 26.40 10.53
N HIS A 105 11.15 27.30 11.02
CA HIS A 105 11.63 28.60 11.46
C HIS A 105 12.00 28.57 12.95
N ASN A 106 13.20 29.05 13.27
CA ASN A 106 13.70 29.19 14.64
C ASN A 106 13.08 30.40 15.39
N THR A 107 11.79 30.71 15.16
CA THR A 107 11.06 31.73 15.94
C THR A 107 9.61 31.32 16.22
N THR A 108 8.94 32.11 17.06
CA THR A 108 7.70 31.89 17.85
C THR A 108 6.42 31.45 17.14
N SER A 109 6.43 31.18 15.83
CA SER A 109 5.23 30.73 15.09
C SER A 109 5.32 29.23 14.85
N ILE A 110 4.64 28.45 15.69
CA ILE A 110 4.55 26.99 15.60
C ILE A 110 3.73 26.50 14.39
N ASP A 111 3.22 27.42 13.57
CA ASP A 111 2.21 27.20 12.52
C ASP A 111 2.75 27.39 11.07
N ASP A 112 4.07 27.42 10.84
CA ASP A 112 4.61 27.47 9.46
C ASP A 112 4.56 26.08 8.80
N ASP A 113 3.43 25.78 8.16
CA ASP A 113 3.10 24.47 7.58
C ASP A 113 3.71 24.22 6.18
N ARG A 114 4.80 24.90 5.82
CA ARG A 114 5.33 24.84 4.45
C ARG A 114 6.22 23.63 4.20
N VAL A 115 6.18 23.13 2.96
CA VAL A 115 7.07 22.06 2.47
C VAL A 115 7.92 22.63 1.33
N VAL A 116 9.25 22.49 1.42
CA VAL A 116 10.20 22.89 0.39
C VAL A 116 10.69 21.68 -0.38
N HIS A 117 10.71 21.78 -1.71
CA HIS A 117 11.27 20.79 -2.62
C HIS A 117 12.45 21.40 -3.37
N ILE A 118 13.59 20.72 -3.34
CA ILE A 118 14.83 21.17 -3.96
C ILE A 118 15.38 20.20 -5.01
N THR A 119 16.21 20.74 -5.88
CA THR A 119 17.05 20.00 -6.82
C THR A 119 18.38 20.74 -6.98
N GLY A 120 19.44 20.00 -7.33
CA GLY A 120 20.78 20.55 -7.52
C GLY A 120 21.33 20.18 -8.89
N ILE A 121 22.46 19.48 -8.89
CA ILE A 121 23.16 19.03 -10.10
C ILE A 121 22.32 18.06 -10.93
N PHE A 122 21.46 17.29 -10.27
CA PHE A 122 20.57 16.30 -10.87
C PHE A 122 19.11 16.66 -10.62
N ASN A 123 18.26 16.40 -11.61
CA ASN A 123 16.81 16.51 -11.50
C ASN A 123 16.30 15.72 -10.30
N SER A 124 15.34 16.28 -9.56
CA SER A 124 14.67 15.54 -8.51
C SER A 124 13.47 14.80 -9.08
N PHE A 125 13.51 13.48 -9.05
CA PHE A 125 12.35 12.65 -9.30
C PHE A 125 11.59 12.40 -8.00
N ALA A 126 10.27 12.29 -8.10
CA ALA A 126 9.44 11.93 -6.98
C ALA A 126 8.39 10.89 -7.34
N ALA A 127 7.99 10.07 -6.37
CA ALA A 127 6.92 9.09 -6.52
C ALA A 127 5.85 9.33 -5.44
N LEU A 128 4.62 9.57 -5.89
CA LEU A 128 3.42 9.57 -5.06
C LEU A 128 2.80 8.17 -5.12
N ALA A 129 2.74 7.47 -3.99
CA ALA A 129 2.32 6.06 -3.97
C ALA A 129 1.23 5.79 -2.94
N VAL A 130 0.29 4.93 -3.33
CA VAL A 130 -0.71 4.28 -2.49
C VAL A 130 -0.65 2.76 -2.67
N PRO A 131 -1.08 1.96 -1.68
CA PRO A 131 -1.01 0.51 -1.76
C PRO A 131 -1.75 -0.07 -2.96
N LYS A 132 -1.43 -1.33 -3.28
CA LYS A 132 -2.17 -2.11 -4.27
C LYS A 132 -3.66 -2.16 -3.91
N GLY A 133 -4.51 -1.98 -4.92
CA GLY A 133 -5.97 -1.89 -4.75
C GLY A 133 -6.50 -0.49 -4.44
N TYR A 134 -5.61 0.49 -4.22
CA TYR A 134 -5.97 1.90 -4.23
C TYR A 134 -5.70 2.50 -5.61
N ARG A 135 -6.49 3.49 -5.99
CA ARG A 135 -6.19 4.39 -7.12
C ARG A 135 -6.10 5.82 -6.66
N ILE A 136 -5.20 6.57 -7.26
CA ILE A 136 -5.22 8.02 -7.24
C ILE A 136 -6.23 8.45 -8.30
N THR A 137 -7.18 9.30 -7.92
CA THR A 137 -8.28 9.76 -8.78
C THR A 137 -8.09 11.21 -9.21
N LYS A 138 -7.36 11.99 -8.40
CA LYS A 138 -6.93 13.34 -8.72
C LYS A 138 -5.75 13.74 -7.86
N TYR A 139 -4.94 14.65 -8.39
CA TYR A 139 -4.07 15.47 -7.57
C TYR A 139 -4.21 16.94 -7.97
N THR A 140 -3.97 17.84 -7.02
CA THR A 140 -3.85 19.28 -7.25
C THR A 140 -2.65 19.76 -6.46
N ILE A 141 -1.62 20.18 -7.18
CA ILE A 141 -0.36 20.66 -6.60
C ILE A 141 -0.26 22.15 -6.90
N ARG A 142 -0.13 22.96 -5.85
CA ARG A 142 0.14 24.40 -5.97
C ARG A 142 1.52 24.70 -5.43
N ILE A 143 2.33 25.41 -6.21
CA ILE A 143 3.70 25.77 -5.85
C ILE A 143 3.97 27.26 -6.00
N LYS A 144 4.91 27.77 -5.20
CA LYS A 144 5.38 29.16 -5.23
C LYS A 144 6.89 29.25 -5.39
N ASN A 145 7.34 30.22 -6.18
CA ASN A 145 8.75 30.54 -6.39
C ASN A 145 9.20 31.78 -5.59
N ASN A 146 8.80 31.84 -4.32
CA ASN A 146 8.93 33.00 -3.42
C ASN A 146 10.04 32.84 -2.37
N LEU A 147 10.79 31.74 -2.40
CA LEU A 147 11.89 31.49 -1.48
C LEU A 147 13.00 32.55 -1.63
N LYS A 148 13.65 32.90 -0.52
CA LYS A 148 14.71 33.91 -0.42
C LYS A 148 15.91 33.32 0.32
N GLY A 149 16.78 32.64 -0.43
CA GLY A 149 17.91 31.87 0.13
C GLY A 149 19.21 32.63 0.38
N SER A 150 19.31 33.92 0.03
CA SER A 150 20.56 34.70 0.19
C SER A 150 20.86 35.03 1.67
N TYR A 151 22.13 35.33 1.99
CA TYR A 151 22.52 35.73 3.35
C TYR A 151 21.67 36.91 3.85
N GLY A 152 21.19 36.81 5.10
CA GLY A 152 20.31 37.81 5.71
C GLY A 152 18.85 37.78 5.24
N GLN A 153 18.46 36.83 4.38
CA GLN A 153 17.07 36.62 3.97
C GLN A 153 16.38 35.52 4.80
N ALA A 154 15.06 35.47 4.70
CA ALA A 154 14.19 34.63 5.54
C ALA A 154 14.48 33.12 5.43
N ASP A 155 14.82 32.63 4.24
CA ASP A 155 14.97 31.20 3.96
C ASP A 155 16.45 30.75 3.91
N TYR A 156 17.39 31.62 4.33
CA TYR A 156 18.83 31.37 4.30
C TYR A 156 19.25 30.07 5.02
N GLU A 157 18.66 29.81 6.18
CA GLU A 157 19.02 28.68 7.05
C GLU A 157 18.77 27.33 6.38
N ILE A 158 17.63 27.18 5.69
CA ILE A 158 17.25 25.92 5.03
C ILE A 158 17.74 25.83 3.58
N LEU A 159 18.16 26.96 2.98
CA LEU A 159 18.78 27.03 1.66
C LEU A 159 20.30 27.19 1.83
N ASN A 160 20.89 28.33 1.45
CA ASN A 160 22.34 28.49 1.33
C ASN A 160 23.14 27.95 2.53
N LYS A 161 22.73 28.23 3.78
CA LYS A 161 23.46 27.76 4.96
C LYS A 161 23.45 26.24 5.10
N SER A 162 22.35 25.58 4.75
CA SER A 162 22.23 24.12 4.82
C SER A 162 23.16 23.42 3.83
N PHE A 163 23.52 24.08 2.73
CA PHE A 163 24.39 23.58 1.66
C PHE A 163 25.82 24.14 1.69
N GLN A 164 26.38 24.31 2.89
CA GLN A 164 27.80 24.64 3.10
C GLN A 164 28.60 23.40 3.52
N PHE A 165 29.89 23.41 3.19
CA PHE A 165 30.87 22.49 3.77
C PHE A 165 31.12 22.83 5.25
N ALA A 166 31.81 21.94 5.96
CA ALA A 166 32.09 22.12 7.39
C ALA A 166 32.96 23.35 7.70
N ASP A 167 33.75 23.81 6.74
CA ASP A 167 34.58 25.02 6.82
C ASP A 167 33.81 26.32 6.51
N GLY A 168 32.51 26.22 6.21
CA GLY A 168 31.64 27.35 5.86
C GLY A 168 31.64 27.74 4.38
N THR A 169 32.44 27.10 3.52
CA THR A 169 32.43 27.34 2.08
C THR A 169 31.17 26.77 1.41
N GLN A 170 30.71 27.37 0.31
CA GLN A 170 29.43 27.01 -0.31
C GLN A 170 29.55 25.76 -1.18
N LYS A 171 28.73 24.72 -0.91
CA LYS A 171 28.63 23.49 -1.73
C LYS A 171 27.63 23.64 -2.87
N LEU A 172 26.41 24.09 -2.57
CA LEU A 172 25.40 24.47 -3.58
C LEU A 172 24.86 25.86 -3.24
N THR A 173 24.80 26.77 -4.21
CA THR A 173 24.28 28.12 -4.03
C THR A 173 22.85 28.20 -4.56
N TRP A 174 21.89 28.57 -3.73
CA TRP A 174 20.54 28.91 -4.17
C TRP A 174 20.58 30.11 -5.11
N ARG A 175 20.07 29.90 -6.33
CA ARG A 175 19.92 30.93 -7.35
C ARG A 175 18.63 30.70 -8.12
N GLN A 176 18.27 31.64 -8.98
CA GLN A 176 17.14 31.57 -9.90
C GLN A 176 17.63 32.06 -11.27
N THR A 177 18.52 31.27 -11.90
CA THR A 177 19.24 31.70 -13.10
C THR A 177 18.51 31.40 -14.40
N SER A 178 17.64 30.39 -14.39
CA SER A 178 16.83 29.98 -15.52
C SER A 178 15.43 29.58 -15.06
N ASP A 179 14.50 29.47 -16.02
CA ASP A 179 13.19 28.91 -15.73
C ASP A 179 13.30 27.43 -15.37
N TRP A 180 12.53 27.01 -14.37
CA TRP A 180 12.49 25.62 -13.93
C TRP A 180 11.22 24.93 -14.42
N TYR A 181 11.22 23.60 -14.35
CA TYR A 181 10.08 22.79 -14.80
C TYR A 181 9.69 21.76 -13.74
N PHE A 182 8.40 21.63 -13.48
CA PHE A 182 7.85 20.61 -12.60
C PHE A 182 6.59 20.00 -13.22
N GLY A 183 6.48 18.69 -13.21
CA GLY A 183 5.35 18.01 -13.83
C GLY A 183 5.41 16.49 -13.69
N GLU A 184 4.35 15.84 -14.13
CA GLU A 184 4.25 14.39 -14.15
C GLU A 184 4.97 13.79 -15.37
N ILE A 185 5.63 12.65 -15.18
CA ILE A 185 6.34 11.88 -16.21
C ILE A 185 6.03 10.38 -16.09
N PRO A 186 6.20 9.57 -17.15
CA PRO A 186 6.10 8.12 -17.04
C PRO A 186 7.26 7.55 -16.23
N GLN A 187 7.06 6.39 -15.61
CA GLN A 187 8.12 5.68 -14.88
C GLN A 187 9.37 5.42 -15.73
N SER A 188 9.20 5.19 -17.04
CA SER A 188 10.28 4.96 -17.99
C SER A 188 11.29 6.12 -18.08
N ASP A 189 10.88 7.32 -17.68
CA ASP A 189 11.72 8.51 -17.72
C ASP A 189 12.49 8.74 -16.40
N VAL A 190 12.14 8.00 -15.34
CA VAL A 190 12.79 8.06 -14.02
C VAL A 190 14.09 7.24 -14.08
N THR A 191 15.10 7.76 -14.78
CA THR A 191 16.35 7.05 -15.04
C THR A 191 17.57 7.89 -14.69
N ALA A 192 18.69 7.23 -14.39
CA ALA A 192 19.96 7.90 -14.13
C ALA A 192 20.45 8.72 -15.34
N GLU A 193 20.09 8.31 -16.57
CA GLU A 193 20.40 9.05 -17.79
C GLU A 193 19.63 10.39 -17.82
N ASN A 194 18.33 10.34 -17.55
CA ASN A 194 17.45 11.51 -17.55
C ASN A 194 17.68 12.46 -16.37
N ALA A 195 18.33 12.00 -15.30
CA ALA A 195 18.68 12.81 -14.14
C ALA A 195 19.50 14.07 -14.47
N ARG A 196 20.21 14.09 -15.62
CA ARG A 196 21.03 15.23 -16.09
C ARG A 196 20.45 15.98 -17.29
N LYS A 197 19.26 15.59 -17.75
CA LYS A 197 18.68 16.12 -18.99
C LYS A 197 17.72 17.27 -18.70
N GLY A 198 17.68 18.24 -19.60
CA GLY A 198 16.73 19.34 -19.52
C GLY A 198 15.32 18.97 -19.99
N ASN A 199 14.42 19.94 -19.91
CA ASN A 199 12.99 19.83 -20.24
C ASN A 199 12.68 19.15 -21.58
N SER A 200 13.50 19.38 -22.63
CA SER A 200 13.27 18.84 -23.97
C SER A 200 13.39 17.31 -24.09
N TYR A 201 13.91 16.64 -23.05
CA TYR A 201 14.10 15.20 -23.02
C TYR A 201 13.03 14.45 -22.20
N MET A 202 12.15 15.18 -21.49
CA MET A 202 11.12 14.55 -20.68
C MET A 202 9.84 14.35 -21.47
N HIS A 203 9.25 13.17 -21.33
CA HIS A 203 7.91 12.86 -21.81
C HIS A 203 6.88 13.30 -20.76
N TRP A 204 6.48 14.56 -20.80
CA TRP A 204 5.49 15.07 -19.86
C TRP A 204 4.12 14.43 -20.06
N ILE A 205 3.49 14.04 -18.95
CA ILE A 205 2.08 13.68 -18.95
C ILE A 205 1.26 14.94 -18.66
N GLY A 206 0.64 15.48 -19.71
CA GLY A 206 0.00 16.80 -19.66
C GLY A 206 1.00 17.93 -19.83
N THR A 207 0.61 19.15 -19.45
CA THR A 207 1.47 20.34 -19.54
C THR A 207 2.23 20.53 -18.22
N PRO A 208 3.57 20.56 -18.24
CA PRO A 208 4.34 20.84 -17.03
C PRO A 208 4.15 22.30 -16.59
N ILE A 209 4.36 22.56 -15.30
CA ILE A 209 4.56 23.91 -14.82
C ILE A 209 5.92 24.40 -15.30
N ARG A 210 5.94 25.55 -15.98
CA ARG A 210 7.15 26.37 -16.14
C ARG A 210 7.18 27.42 -15.03
N ILE A 211 8.17 27.32 -14.15
CA ILE A 211 8.37 28.21 -13.01
C ILE A 211 9.30 29.34 -13.46
N TYR A 212 8.76 30.54 -13.60
CA TYR A 212 9.53 31.68 -14.13
C TYR A 212 10.51 32.24 -13.09
N HIS A 213 11.72 32.54 -13.55
CA HIS A 213 12.80 33.04 -12.68
C HIS A 213 12.83 34.57 -12.52
N THR A 214 12.04 35.32 -13.32
CA THR A 214 11.98 36.79 -13.31
C THR A 214 10.54 37.30 -13.23
N GLY A 215 10.38 38.60 -12.93
CA GLY A 215 9.08 39.28 -12.95
C GLY A 215 8.11 38.83 -11.85
N ASP A 216 6.82 38.82 -12.21
CA ASP A 216 5.70 38.33 -11.39
C ASP A 216 5.78 36.82 -11.09
N GLY A 217 6.60 36.09 -11.85
CA GLY A 217 6.89 34.67 -11.67
C GLY A 217 7.40 34.27 -10.29
N LYS A 218 8.03 35.19 -9.56
CA LYS A 218 8.52 34.98 -8.19
C LYS A 218 7.43 35.03 -7.11
N THR A 219 6.29 35.63 -7.43
CA THR A 219 5.14 35.76 -6.51
C THR A 219 3.92 34.97 -6.96
N LYS A 220 3.99 34.36 -8.14
CA LYS A 220 2.92 33.59 -8.75
C LYS A 220 2.75 32.24 -8.06
N THR A 221 1.50 31.86 -7.87
CA THR A 221 1.11 30.49 -7.57
C THR A 221 0.91 29.74 -8.87
N TYR A 222 1.60 28.62 -9.03
CA TYR A 222 1.45 27.73 -10.17
C TYR A 222 0.65 26.51 -9.75
N GLU A 223 -0.27 26.06 -10.58
CA GLU A 223 -1.14 24.91 -10.30
C GLU A 223 -0.90 23.81 -11.34
N LEU A 224 -0.71 22.58 -10.88
CA LEU A 224 -0.71 21.37 -11.69
C LEU A 224 -1.82 20.47 -11.18
N THR A 225 -2.74 20.09 -12.05
CA THR A 225 -3.83 19.18 -11.71
C THR A 225 -4.03 18.14 -12.79
N ARG A 226 -4.35 16.91 -12.37
CA ARG A 226 -4.82 15.83 -13.24
C ARG A 226 -5.86 15.03 -12.49
N GLY A 227 -6.86 14.54 -13.22
CA GLY A 227 -7.92 13.70 -12.69
C GLY A 227 -9.14 14.48 -12.22
N ASN A 228 -10.26 13.78 -12.10
CA ASN A 228 -11.56 14.35 -11.77
C ASN A 228 -11.98 14.17 -10.29
N GLY A 229 -11.20 13.43 -9.50
CA GLY A 229 -11.46 13.21 -8.07
C GLY A 229 -12.63 12.27 -7.80
N THR A 230 -13.07 11.51 -8.81
CA THR A 230 -14.24 10.64 -8.75
C THR A 230 -13.96 9.31 -9.44
N THR A 231 -14.09 9.23 -10.76
CA THR A 231 -14.01 7.99 -11.55
C THR A 231 -12.64 7.72 -12.17
N ASP A 232 -11.79 8.74 -12.29
CA ASP A 232 -10.49 8.57 -12.95
C ASP A 232 -9.59 7.60 -12.17
N ASN A 233 -8.83 6.78 -12.90
CA ASN A 233 -7.82 5.91 -12.33
C ASN A 233 -6.47 6.31 -12.89
N LEU A 234 -5.73 7.10 -12.11
CA LEU A 234 -4.39 7.56 -12.46
C LEU A 234 -3.31 6.53 -12.11
N GLY A 235 -3.71 5.32 -11.69
CA GLY A 235 -2.84 4.31 -11.11
C GLY A 235 -2.65 4.48 -9.60
N ASN A 236 -1.85 3.59 -9.02
CA ASN A 236 -1.52 3.59 -7.60
C ASN A 236 -0.11 4.16 -7.31
N VAL A 237 0.65 4.49 -8.35
CA VAL A 237 1.94 5.20 -8.26
C VAL A 237 2.02 6.21 -9.40
N ILE A 238 2.34 7.47 -9.07
CA ILE A 238 2.53 8.56 -10.04
C ILE A 238 3.93 9.13 -9.85
N TYR A 239 4.63 9.45 -10.96
CA TYR A 239 5.99 9.98 -10.93
C TYR A 239 6.04 11.43 -11.39
N PHE A 240 6.81 12.24 -10.67
CA PHE A 240 7.07 13.65 -11.00
C PHE A 240 8.55 13.87 -11.20
N THR A 241 8.89 14.93 -11.94
CA THR A 241 10.26 15.44 -12.00
C THR A 241 10.30 16.94 -11.77
N PHE A 242 11.31 17.40 -11.04
CA PHE A 242 11.69 18.79 -10.86
C PHE A 242 13.05 19.03 -11.52
N ILE A 243 13.03 19.83 -12.58
CA ILE A 243 14.20 20.24 -13.36
C ILE A 243 14.57 21.67 -12.96
N GLY A 244 15.70 21.81 -12.28
CA GLY A 244 16.28 23.10 -11.91
C GLY A 244 17.48 23.50 -12.78
N ASP A 245 18.32 24.37 -12.20
CA ASP A 245 19.53 24.94 -12.81
C ASP A 245 20.70 23.92 -12.93
N HIS A 246 20.49 22.84 -13.69
CA HIS A 246 21.48 21.75 -13.88
C HIS A 246 22.67 22.11 -14.79
N SER A 247 22.57 23.20 -15.57
CA SER A 247 23.60 23.65 -16.52
C SER A 247 24.74 24.45 -15.87
N THR A 248 24.61 24.78 -14.58
CA THR A 248 25.63 25.50 -13.80
C THR A 248 26.17 24.59 -12.71
N SER A 249 27.48 24.42 -12.63
CA SER A 249 28.09 23.71 -11.50
C SER A 249 27.74 24.45 -10.20
N ASN A 250 27.27 23.70 -9.21
CA ASN A 250 27.03 24.16 -7.84
C ASN A 250 25.84 25.13 -7.61
N THR A 251 24.77 25.04 -8.42
CA THR A 251 23.51 25.77 -8.16
C THR A 251 22.46 24.88 -7.51
N LEU A 252 21.71 25.45 -6.56
CA LEU A 252 20.52 24.88 -5.94
C LEU A 252 19.29 25.60 -6.50
N ALA A 253 18.30 24.82 -6.92
CA ALA A 253 16.95 25.30 -7.22
C ALA A 253 15.96 24.77 -6.18
N GLY A 254 14.88 25.50 -5.94
CA GLY A 254 13.88 25.08 -4.97
C GLY A 254 12.63 25.93 -4.99
N PHE A 255 11.49 25.28 -4.73
CA PHE A 255 10.19 25.92 -4.60
C PHE A 255 9.49 25.47 -3.32
N GLU A 256 8.45 26.20 -2.94
CA GLU A 256 7.55 25.88 -1.84
C GLU A 256 6.26 25.24 -2.37
N TYR A 257 5.80 24.16 -1.75
CA TYR A 257 4.43 23.69 -1.91
C TYR A 257 3.49 24.57 -1.07
N GLU A 258 2.57 25.25 -1.74
CA GLU A 258 1.45 25.92 -1.04
C GLU A 258 0.36 24.91 -0.67
N SER A 259 0.08 23.96 -1.57
CA SER A 259 -0.81 22.83 -1.28
C SER A 259 -0.43 21.65 -2.14
N PHE A 260 -0.58 20.45 -1.59
CA PHE A 260 -0.46 19.20 -2.33
C PHE A 260 -1.62 18.31 -1.89
N GLU A 261 -2.71 18.39 -2.64
CA GLU A 261 -3.95 17.65 -2.42
C GLU A 261 -3.99 16.43 -3.35
N VAL A 262 -4.44 15.30 -2.80
CA VAL A 262 -4.59 14.04 -3.52
C VAL A 262 -5.93 13.41 -3.16
N ASP A 263 -6.70 13.01 -4.16
CA ASP A 263 -7.95 12.28 -3.97
C ASP A 263 -7.70 10.78 -4.27
N ILE A 264 -7.92 9.92 -3.27
CA ILE A 264 -7.63 8.47 -3.34
C ILE A 264 -8.88 7.62 -3.14
N ALA A 265 -8.95 6.46 -3.79
CA ALA A 265 -10.06 5.52 -3.68
C ALA A 265 -9.54 4.07 -3.44
N PRO A 266 -10.06 3.32 -2.45
CA PRO A 266 -9.71 1.94 -2.13
C PRO A 266 -10.55 0.91 -2.90
N ASP A 267 -11.01 1.21 -4.12
CA ASP A 267 -12.05 0.46 -4.83
C ASP A 267 -11.54 -0.29 -6.07
N VAL A 268 -10.23 -0.52 -6.17
CA VAL A 268 -9.66 -1.28 -7.28
C VAL A 268 -9.51 -2.73 -6.87
N GLU A 269 -10.34 -3.58 -7.44
CA GLU A 269 -10.15 -5.04 -7.34
C GLU A 269 -8.88 -5.47 -8.08
N PHE A 270 -8.15 -6.41 -7.51
CA PHE A 270 -7.01 -7.04 -8.17
C PHE A 270 -7.00 -8.54 -7.92
N PRO A 271 -6.60 -9.35 -8.93
CA PRO A 271 -6.51 -10.79 -8.75
C PRO A 271 -5.23 -11.15 -7.97
N VAL A 272 -5.34 -12.18 -7.14
CA VAL A 272 -4.20 -12.94 -6.61
C VAL A 272 -4.42 -14.41 -6.89
N SER A 273 -3.46 -14.97 -7.62
CA SER A 273 -3.53 -16.37 -8.05
C SER A 273 -2.95 -17.29 -7.00
N ILE A 274 -3.80 -18.20 -6.53
CA ILE A 274 -3.46 -19.32 -5.66
C ILE A 274 -3.19 -20.53 -6.54
N SER A 275 -2.02 -20.46 -7.17
CA SER A 275 -1.46 -21.53 -7.97
C SER A 275 -0.07 -21.85 -7.44
N PRO A 276 0.36 -23.13 -7.45
CA PRO A 276 1.68 -23.46 -6.99
C PRO A 276 2.74 -22.86 -7.92
N SER A 277 3.71 -22.17 -7.32
CA SER A 277 4.91 -21.75 -8.03
C SER A 277 5.72 -22.95 -8.54
N ASN A 278 5.61 -24.13 -7.92
CA ASN A 278 6.36 -25.33 -8.27
C ASN A 278 5.55 -26.60 -8.14
N VAL A 279 5.96 -27.64 -8.86
CA VAL A 279 5.59 -29.01 -8.55
C VAL A 279 6.23 -29.39 -7.22
N SER A 280 5.44 -30.00 -6.35
CA SER A 280 5.88 -30.56 -5.08
C SER A 280 5.07 -31.82 -4.79
N GLU A 281 5.77 -32.94 -4.60
CA GLU A 281 5.12 -34.19 -4.17
C GLU A 281 4.97 -34.27 -2.64
N GLU A 282 5.61 -33.37 -1.88
CA GLU A 282 5.45 -33.34 -0.42
C GLU A 282 4.07 -32.78 -0.07
N LEU A 283 3.25 -33.63 0.57
CA LEU A 283 1.93 -33.24 1.03
C LEU A 283 2.01 -32.32 2.27
N THR A 284 1.19 -31.27 2.27
CA THR A 284 1.00 -30.32 3.37
C THR A 284 -0.49 -30.01 3.59
N ASN A 285 -0.83 -29.32 4.68
CA ASN A 285 -2.19 -28.84 4.97
C ASN A 285 -2.38 -27.34 4.71
N LEU A 286 -1.31 -26.59 4.40
CA LEU A 286 -1.35 -25.14 4.20
C LEU A 286 -0.28 -24.69 3.21
N VAL A 287 -0.69 -23.89 2.23
CA VAL A 287 0.18 -23.19 1.28
C VAL A 287 -0.13 -21.69 1.27
N GLU A 288 0.86 -20.90 0.89
CA GLU A 288 0.78 -19.43 0.90
C GLU A 288 1.26 -18.86 -0.42
N ASN A 289 0.53 -17.88 -0.94
CA ASN A 289 0.87 -17.17 -2.16
C ASN A 289 1.03 -15.68 -1.85
N GLY A 290 2.26 -15.18 -2.02
CA GLY A 290 2.62 -13.80 -1.75
C GLY A 290 2.24 -12.84 -2.88
N PHE A 291 1.85 -11.62 -2.50
CA PHE A 291 1.74 -10.50 -3.42
C PHE A 291 2.29 -9.23 -2.77
N GLU A 292 2.79 -8.35 -3.64
CA GLU A 292 3.29 -7.06 -3.24
C GLU A 292 2.17 -6.08 -2.88
N THR A 293 2.31 -5.42 -1.74
CA THR A 293 1.31 -4.45 -1.28
C THR A 293 1.58 -3.02 -1.71
N ARG A 294 2.77 -2.74 -2.25
CA ARG A 294 3.30 -1.39 -2.57
C ARG A 294 3.53 -0.50 -1.34
N LYS A 295 3.32 -1.02 -0.12
CA LYS A 295 3.85 -0.40 1.10
C LYS A 295 5.37 -0.58 1.17
N ILE A 296 6.04 0.40 1.78
CA ILE A 296 7.49 0.39 1.97
C ILE A 296 7.83 0.21 3.44
N ASP A 297 8.81 -0.64 3.70
CA ASP A 297 9.53 -0.71 4.97
C ASP A 297 10.89 -0.06 4.74
N VAL A 298 11.25 0.97 5.51
CA VAL A 298 12.54 1.65 5.40
C VAL A 298 13.66 0.96 6.20
N GLY A 299 13.32 -0.10 6.94
CA GLY A 299 14.23 -0.83 7.80
C GLY A 299 14.63 -0.03 9.02
N GLU A 300 15.86 -0.26 9.47
CA GLU A 300 16.41 0.41 10.64
C GLU A 300 16.59 1.91 10.40
N ILE A 301 16.17 2.70 11.38
CA ILE A 301 16.40 4.13 11.49
C ILE A 301 17.32 4.35 12.68
N LYS A 302 18.50 4.93 12.45
CA LYS A 302 19.51 5.15 13.48
C LYS A 302 20.01 6.57 13.41
N ARG A 303 20.63 7.02 14.50
CA ARG A 303 21.41 8.25 14.48
C ARG A 303 22.64 8.04 13.60
N ILE A 304 22.80 8.92 12.63
CA ILE A 304 23.94 8.93 11.72
C ILE A 304 24.69 10.25 11.84
N GLU A 305 25.92 10.26 11.35
CA GLU A 305 26.72 11.46 11.17
C GLU A 305 27.14 11.58 9.70
N LYS A 306 26.90 12.75 9.10
CA LYS A 306 27.34 13.09 7.73
C LYS A 306 27.85 14.53 7.73
N ASN A 307 29.10 14.76 7.32
CA ASN A 307 29.77 16.06 7.38
C ASN A 307 29.62 16.79 8.74
N GLY A 308 29.85 16.08 9.85
CA GLY A 308 29.78 16.63 11.22
C GLY A 308 28.36 16.90 11.73
N LYS A 309 27.33 16.77 10.89
CA LYS A 309 25.92 16.91 11.30
C LYS A 309 25.37 15.55 11.71
N LYS A 310 24.67 15.53 12.85
CA LYS A 310 24.05 14.31 13.41
C LYS A 310 22.53 14.39 13.31
N PHE A 311 21.90 13.33 12.81
CA PHE A 311 20.44 13.25 12.66
C PHE A 311 19.97 11.79 12.58
N LEU A 312 18.68 11.52 12.84
CA LEU A 312 18.08 10.23 12.57
C LEU A 312 17.83 10.06 11.07
N ALA A 313 18.18 8.90 10.51
CA ALA A 313 17.86 8.56 9.12
C ALA A 313 17.83 7.04 8.89
N TYR A 314 17.09 6.60 7.87
CA TYR A 314 17.23 5.26 7.31
C TYR A 314 18.29 5.23 6.21
N MET A 315 18.77 4.04 5.86
CA MET A 315 19.63 3.82 4.69
C MET A 315 18.80 3.32 3.51
N PRO A 316 18.92 3.91 2.30
CA PRO A 316 18.17 3.46 1.12
C PRO A 316 18.32 1.96 0.81
N SER A 317 19.50 1.40 1.08
CA SER A 317 19.80 -0.04 0.91
C SER A 317 19.04 -0.96 1.88
N ASN A 318 18.39 -0.40 2.90
CA ASN A 318 17.51 -1.11 3.84
C ASN A 318 16.05 -1.10 3.43
N ILE A 319 15.66 -0.30 2.43
CA ILE A 319 14.26 -0.24 1.99
C ILE A 319 13.81 -1.65 1.56
N LYS A 320 12.54 -1.98 1.78
CA LYS A 320 11.88 -3.24 1.42
C LYS A 320 10.47 -2.95 0.96
N GLN A 321 10.01 -3.71 -0.03
CA GLN A 321 8.59 -3.71 -0.38
C GLN A 321 7.92 -4.74 0.52
N MET A 322 6.81 -4.36 1.16
CA MET A 322 6.12 -5.28 2.05
C MET A 322 5.23 -6.26 1.26
N GLU A 323 5.32 -7.55 1.61
CA GLU A 323 4.55 -8.63 0.98
C GLU A 323 3.49 -9.21 1.90
N ALA A 324 2.29 -9.40 1.37
CA ALA A 324 1.19 -10.06 2.06
C ALA A 324 0.91 -11.43 1.43
N THR A 325 0.47 -12.41 2.23
CA THR A 325 0.21 -13.78 1.75
C THR A 325 -1.26 -14.16 1.86
N VAL A 326 -1.85 -14.63 0.75
CA VAL A 326 -3.14 -15.33 0.78
C VAL A 326 -2.86 -16.79 1.13
N LYS A 327 -3.67 -17.37 2.01
CA LYS A 327 -3.50 -18.75 2.47
C LYS A 327 -4.51 -19.66 1.79
N LEU A 328 -4.08 -20.81 1.30
CA LEU A 328 -4.96 -21.94 0.99
C LEU A 328 -4.66 -23.05 1.99
N PHE A 329 -5.68 -23.49 2.71
CA PHE A 329 -5.51 -24.51 3.75
C PHE A 329 -6.67 -25.49 3.79
N HIS A 330 -6.36 -26.70 4.21
CA HIS A 330 -7.33 -27.70 4.62
C HIS A 330 -7.78 -27.40 6.06
N GLU A 331 -9.03 -27.70 6.42
CA GLU A 331 -9.60 -27.40 7.75
C GLU A 331 -8.75 -27.90 8.93
N SER A 332 -8.01 -29.00 8.74
CA SER A 332 -7.07 -29.55 9.73
C SER A 332 -5.85 -28.69 10.02
N ALA A 333 -5.63 -27.59 9.29
CA ALA A 333 -4.55 -26.64 9.56
C ALA A 333 -4.90 -25.65 10.68
N VAL A 334 -6.17 -25.54 11.08
CA VAL A 334 -6.61 -24.61 12.13
C VAL A 334 -6.30 -25.20 13.51
N GLU A 335 -5.55 -24.46 14.32
CA GLU A 335 -5.21 -24.82 15.71
C GLU A 335 -5.31 -23.57 16.59
N ASN A 336 -6.16 -23.62 17.62
CA ASN A 336 -6.37 -22.53 18.60
C ASN A 336 -6.65 -21.14 17.98
N GLY A 337 -7.47 -21.08 16.93
CA GLY A 337 -7.77 -19.82 16.23
C GLY A 337 -6.59 -19.26 15.42
N THR A 338 -5.57 -20.09 15.16
CA THR A 338 -4.40 -19.77 14.33
C THR A 338 -4.13 -20.92 13.34
N TRP A 339 -3.06 -20.84 12.55
CA TRP A 339 -2.71 -21.88 11.60
C TRP A 339 -1.45 -22.64 12.02
N LYS A 340 -1.46 -23.95 11.85
CA LYS A 340 -0.30 -24.83 12.01
C LYS A 340 -0.03 -25.63 10.75
N LYS A 341 1.03 -25.24 10.06
CA LYS A 341 1.51 -25.94 8.88
C LYS A 341 2.17 -27.26 9.29
N THR A 342 1.75 -28.35 8.67
CA THR A 342 2.33 -29.69 8.84
C THR A 342 2.58 -30.33 7.47
N THR A 343 3.53 -31.27 7.41
CA THR A 343 3.86 -32.03 6.19
C THR A 343 3.83 -33.53 6.46
N GLY A 344 3.66 -34.34 5.41
CA GLY A 344 3.67 -35.81 5.50
C GLY A 344 2.56 -36.48 4.70
N SER A 345 2.62 -37.80 4.55
CA SER A 345 1.70 -38.59 3.70
C SER A 345 0.22 -38.44 4.06
N ASN A 346 -0.08 -38.10 5.32
CA ASN A 346 -1.45 -37.91 5.83
C ASN A 346 -2.01 -36.50 5.55
N GLN A 347 -1.24 -35.62 4.89
CA GLN A 347 -1.69 -34.27 4.55
C GLN A 347 -2.40 -34.22 3.19
N TYR A 348 -2.90 -33.04 2.79
CA TYR A 348 -4.03 -32.90 1.87
C TYR A 348 -3.74 -32.11 0.58
N ILE A 349 -2.66 -31.33 0.55
CA ILE A 349 -2.32 -30.40 -0.52
C ILE A 349 -0.93 -30.76 -1.01
N SER A 350 -0.77 -30.92 -2.32
CA SER A 350 0.52 -30.93 -3.00
C SER A 350 0.42 -30.09 -4.27
N ALA A 351 1.44 -30.14 -5.12
CA ALA A 351 1.43 -29.42 -6.38
C ALA A 351 1.90 -30.30 -7.54
N LEU A 352 1.12 -30.32 -8.62
CA LEU A 352 1.39 -31.16 -9.79
C LEU A 352 1.34 -30.32 -11.06
N GLN A 353 2.06 -30.74 -12.09
CA GLN A 353 2.00 -30.11 -13.39
C GLN A 353 1.18 -30.96 -14.35
N SER A 354 0.21 -30.35 -15.01
CA SER A 354 -0.58 -30.94 -16.09
C SER A 354 -0.51 -30.04 -17.32
N GLY A 355 0.05 -30.56 -18.41
CA GLY A 355 0.44 -29.73 -19.55
C GLY A 355 1.52 -28.71 -19.16
N SER A 356 1.30 -27.43 -19.49
CA SER A 356 2.20 -26.33 -19.12
C SER A 356 1.88 -25.67 -17.76
N THR A 357 0.78 -26.08 -17.10
CA THR A 357 0.26 -25.40 -15.90
C THR A 357 0.52 -26.19 -14.63
N ASN A 358 0.96 -25.51 -13.57
CA ASN A 358 1.03 -26.07 -12.23
C ASN A 358 -0.32 -25.92 -11.53
N TRP A 359 -0.76 -26.97 -10.86
CA TRP A 359 -2.06 -27.08 -10.20
C TRP A 359 -1.88 -27.41 -8.74
N ASN A 360 -2.67 -26.81 -7.85
CA ASN A 360 -2.81 -27.38 -6.52
C ASN A 360 -3.49 -28.74 -6.69
N ALA A 361 -2.82 -29.77 -6.18
CA ALA A 361 -3.30 -31.12 -6.20
C ALA A 361 -3.88 -31.42 -4.81
N LEU A 362 -5.19 -31.62 -4.75
CA LEU A 362 -5.97 -31.65 -3.52
C LEU A 362 -6.59 -33.04 -3.32
N LYS A 363 -6.41 -33.61 -2.13
CA LYS A 363 -7.19 -34.79 -1.71
C LYS A 363 -8.66 -34.41 -1.50
N SER A 364 -9.51 -35.41 -1.26
CA SER A 364 -10.86 -35.14 -0.78
C SER A 364 -10.81 -34.49 0.61
N GLY A 365 -11.60 -33.43 0.82
CA GLY A 365 -11.59 -32.65 2.05
C GLY A 365 -12.23 -31.27 1.89
N VAL A 366 -12.24 -30.50 2.98
CA VAL A 366 -12.76 -29.12 3.03
C VAL A 366 -11.60 -28.14 3.11
N TYR A 367 -11.66 -27.13 2.25
CA TYR A 367 -10.61 -26.16 2.04
C TYR A 367 -11.11 -24.73 2.16
N TYR A 368 -10.20 -23.84 2.55
CA TYR A 368 -10.43 -22.42 2.68
C TYR A 368 -9.33 -21.63 2.00
N ILE A 369 -9.71 -20.51 1.39
CA ILE A 369 -8.77 -19.49 0.92
C ILE A 369 -9.03 -18.23 1.71
N GLU A 370 -8.01 -17.70 2.39
CA GLU A 370 -8.14 -16.60 3.34
C GLU A 370 -7.25 -15.42 2.99
N ALA A 371 -7.82 -14.22 3.03
CA ALA A 371 -7.12 -12.96 2.78
C ALA A 371 -6.10 -12.63 3.90
N PRO A 372 -5.02 -11.92 3.59
CA PRO A 372 -4.06 -11.49 4.61
C PRO A 372 -4.64 -10.37 5.49
N THR A 373 -4.43 -10.51 6.79
CA THR A 373 -4.77 -9.49 7.81
C THR A 373 -3.56 -8.68 8.29
N LYS A 374 -2.35 -9.22 8.12
CA LYS A 374 -1.09 -8.59 8.53
C LYS A 374 0.10 -9.06 7.70
N ILE A 375 1.13 -8.22 7.69
CA ILE A 375 2.48 -8.51 7.20
C ILE A 375 3.41 -8.55 8.40
N VAL A 376 4.35 -9.50 8.42
CA VAL A 376 5.39 -9.56 9.44
C VAL A 376 6.74 -9.39 8.76
N ASN A 377 7.42 -8.29 9.07
CA ASN A 377 8.79 -8.03 8.65
C ASN A 377 9.73 -8.44 9.79
N THR A 378 10.75 -9.24 9.48
CA THR A 378 11.81 -9.58 10.42
C THR A 378 13.11 -8.94 9.95
N TYR A 379 13.80 -8.24 10.84
CA TYR A 379 15.06 -7.59 10.56
C TYR A 379 16.25 -8.49 10.92
N ALA A 380 17.45 -8.11 10.48
CA ALA A 380 18.65 -8.94 10.64
C ALA A 380 19.05 -9.17 12.12
N ASP A 381 18.60 -8.30 13.02
CA ASP A 381 18.79 -8.41 14.47
C ASP A 381 17.72 -9.28 15.17
N GLY A 382 16.77 -9.83 14.41
CA GLY A 382 15.65 -10.62 14.93
C GLY A 382 14.44 -9.80 15.35
N THR A 383 14.51 -8.47 15.31
CA THR A 383 13.35 -7.60 15.60
C THR A 383 12.25 -7.87 14.57
N THR A 384 10.99 -7.97 15.04
CA THR A 384 9.82 -8.14 14.16
C THR A 384 8.94 -6.90 14.18
N ASN A 385 8.42 -6.53 13.01
CA ASN A 385 7.48 -5.44 12.82
C ASN A 385 6.24 -6.00 12.13
N THR A 386 5.09 -5.88 12.81
CA THR A 386 3.81 -6.35 12.27
C THR A 386 3.05 -5.17 11.70
N VAL A 387 2.82 -5.19 10.39
CA VAL A 387 2.10 -4.14 9.69
C VAL A 387 0.72 -4.66 9.30
N PRO A 388 -0.37 -4.04 9.78
CA PRO A 388 -1.71 -4.50 9.45
C PRO A 388 -2.00 -4.27 7.96
N VAL A 389 -2.57 -5.27 7.27
CA VAL A 389 -3.10 -5.15 5.90
C VAL A 389 -4.56 -5.57 5.85
N GLY A 390 -5.40 -4.74 5.24
CA GLY A 390 -6.84 -4.91 5.25
C GLY A 390 -7.25 -5.20 3.83
N TYR A 391 -7.37 -6.47 3.49
CA TYR A 391 -7.92 -6.91 2.22
C TYR A 391 -9.05 -7.88 2.51
N ARG A 392 -10.02 -7.92 1.61
CA ARG A 392 -11.09 -8.92 1.60
C ARG A 392 -11.17 -9.58 0.24
N ILE A 393 -11.88 -10.70 0.18
CA ILE A 393 -12.20 -11.38 -1.06
C ILE A 393 -13.58 -10.91 -1.54
N THR A 394 -13.63 -10.35 -2.75
CA THR A 394 -14.87 -9.88 -3.40
C THR A 394 -15.39 -10.85 -4.46
N GLY A 395 -14.55 -11.80 -4.88
CA GLY A 395 -14.90 -12.88 -5.78
C GLY A 395 -13.80 -13.93 -5.84
N ALA A 396 -14.13 -15.11 -6.34
CA ALA A 396 -13.17 -16.19 -6.53
C ALA A 396 -13.46 -16.93 -7.83
N THR A 397 -12.41 -17.19 -8.61
CA THR A 397 -12.49 -17.94 -9.87
C THR A 397 -11.71 -19.24 -9.71
N PHE A 398 -12.43 -20.35 -9.66
CA PHE A 398 -11.88 -21.69 -9.59
C PHE A 398 -11.65 -22.21 -11.00
N LYS A 399 -10.42 -22.59 -11.27
CA LYS A 399 -10.01 -23.32 -12.47
C LYS A 399 -9.82 -24.77 -12.06
N TYR A 400 -10.28 -25.69 -12.88
CA TYR A 400 -10.12 -27.11 -12.61
C TYR A 400 -9.79 -27.88 -13.88
N THR A 401 -9.09 -29.00 -13.72
CA THR A 401 -8.78 -29.93 -14.80
C THR A 401 -8.83 -31.37 -14.31
N TYR A 402 -9.31 -32.26 -15.17
CA TYR A 402 -9.14 -33.70 -15.07
C TYR A 402 -7.67 -34.08 -15.23
N GLY A 403 -6.94 -33.29 -16.03
CA GLY A 403 -5.54 -33.47 -16.36
C GLY A 403 -5.27 -34.61 -17.35
N THR A 404 -4.00 -34.81 -17.67
CA THR A 404 -3.54 -35.84 -18.61
C THR A 404 -2.70 -36.86 -17.87
N SER A 405 -2.88 -38.15 -18.19
CA SER A 405 -1.99 -39.19 -17.69
C SER A 405 -0.54 -38.90 -18.09
N GLN A 406 0.36 -38.94 -17.13
CA GLN A 406 1.79 -38.72 -17.35
C GLN A 406 2.56 -39.95 -16.85
N SER A 407 3.28 -40.61 -17.76
CA SER A 407 4.11 -41.78 -17.48
C SER A 407 5.57 -41.39 -17.66
N GLY A 408 6.17 -40.83 -16.62
CA GLY A 408 7.56 -40.39 -16.64
C GLY A 408 7.82 -39.54 -15.41
N SER A 409 8.45 -40.13 -14.40
CA SER A 409 8.80 -39.40 -13.19
C SER A 409 10.09 -38.62 -13.44
N GLN A 410 10.01 -37.46 -14.09
CA GLN A 410 11.05 -36.43 -14.03
C GLN A 410 10.58 -35.36 -13.04
N ARG A 411 10.53 -35.75 -11.76
CA ARG A 411 10.00 -34.92 -10.67
C ARG A 411 10.56 -33.48 -10.73
N GLY A 412 9.67 -32.50 -10.49
CA GLY A 412 10.07 -31.11 -10.29
C GLY A 412 9.99 -30.19 -11.53
N PHE A 413 11.00 -29.34 -11.69
CA PHE A 413 11.12 -28.26 -12.67
C PHE A 413 12.58 -28.06 -13.09
N ARG A 414 12.82 -27.30 -14.15
CA ARG A 414 14.16 -26.88 -14.61
C ARG A 414 14.25 -25.36 -14.50
N ILE A 415 15.44 -24.83 -14.26
CA ILE A 415 15.70 -23.38 -14.24
C ILE A 415 16.45 -23.06 -15.53
N LYS A 416 15.84 -22.29 -16.42
CA LYS A 416 16.28 -22.11 -17.82
C LYS A 416 16.59 -20.66 -18.12
N ARG A 417 17.69 -20.39 -18.82
CA ARG A 417 17.96 -19.05 -19.38
C ARG A 417 17.10 -18.78 -20.62
N SER A 418 16.56 -17.58 -20.68
CA SER A 418 15.66 -17.11 -21.75
C SER A 418 16.38 -16.95 -23.09
N LYS A 419 17.70 -16.65 -23.09
CA LYS A 419 18.44 -16.32 -24.32
C LYS A 419 19.03 -17.52 -25.09
N ASP A 420 19.44 -18.60 -24.41
CA ASP A 420 20.30 -19.63 -25.02
C ASP A 420 19.95 -21.08 -24.67
N ASN A 421 18.75 -21.35 -24.13
CA ASN A 421 18.29 -22.70 -23.78
C ASN A 421 19.25 -23.49 -22.86
N THR A 422 19.95 -22.80 -21.96
CA THR A 422 20.80 -23.43 -20.93
C THR A 422 20.07 -23.55 -19.60
N TYR A 423 20.43 -24.55 -18.79
CA TYR A 423 19.79 -24.92 -17.54
C TYR A 423 20.77 -24.88 -16.37
N LEU A 424 20.32 -24.42 -15.20
CA LEU A 424 21.11 -24.40 -13.98
C LEU A 424 21.22 -25.83 -13.41
N ASP A 425 22.45 -26.31 -13.19
CA ASP A 425 22.72 -27.61 -12.58
C ASP A 425 23.06 -27.52 -11.08
N ARG A 426 23.30 -28.68 -10.46
CA ARG A 426 23.61 -28.81 -9.02
C ARG A 426 24.89 -28.10 -8.59
N ASP A 427 25.81 -27.84 -9.52
CA ASP A 427 27.09 -27.17 -9.27
C ASP A 427 26.98 -25.67 -9.60
N LEU A 428 25.75 -25.20 -9.79
CA LEU A 428 25.36 -23.83 -10.15
C LEU A 428 25.96 -23.36 -11.47
N GLN A 429 26.22 -24.30 -12.38
CA GLN A 429 26.67 -24.04 -13.74
C GLN A 429 25.48 -24.03 -14.71
N TRP A 430 25.60 -23.22 -15.76
CA TRP A 430 24.61 -23.17 -16.85
C TRP A 430 25.04 -24.12 -17.97
N THR A 431 24.30 -25.20 -18.16
CA THR A 431 24.64 -26.26 -19.13
C THR A 431 23.53 -26.49 -20.16
N SER A 432 23.84 -27.11 -21.30
CA SER A 432 22.81 -27.49 -22.28
C SER A 432 21.99 -28.72 -21.85
N SER A 433 22.42 -29.44 -20.80
CA SER A 433 21.74 -30.63 -20.31
C SER A 433 20.66 -30.26 -19.28
N PRO A 434 19.39 -30.63 -19.50
CA PRO A 434 18.32 -30.28 -18.56
C PRO A 434 18.54 -30.88 -17.17
N SER A 435 18.57 -30.01 -16.16
CA SER A 435 18.71 -30.39 -14.75
C SER A 435 17.39 -30.19 -14.00
N SER A 436 16.87 -31.27 -13.42
CA SER A 436 15.61 -31.24 -12.66
C SER A 436 15.85 -30.91 -11.18
N TRP A 437 15.24 -29.80 -10.77
CA TRP A 437 15.10 -29.33 -9.41
C TRP A 437 13.69 -29.65 -8.91
N GLU A 438 13.55 -29.95 -7.64
CA GLU A 438 12.28 -30.11 -6.95
C GLU A 438 12.14 -29.01 -5.89
N GLN A 439 10.90 -28.76 -5.45
CA GLN A 439 10.64 -27.91 -4.31
C GLN A 439 9.81 -28.67 -3.28
N ASP A 440 10.16 -28.54 -2.01
CA ASP A 440 9.41 -29.12 -0.91
C ASP A 440 8.35 -28.15 -0.35
N ALA A 441 7.50 -28.62 0.57
CA ALA A 441 6.39 -27.82 1.07
C ALA A 441 6.83 -26.59 1.88
N LEU A 442 8.08 -26.55 2.34
CA LEU A 442 8.70 -25.41 3.02
C LEU A 442 9.36 -24.42 2.05
N GLY A 443 9.22 -24.66 0.75
CA GLY A 443 9.80 -23.81 -0.29
C GLY A 443 11.30 -24.05 -0.48
N ARG A 444 11.89 -25.14 0.01
CA ARG A 444 13.30 -25.46 -0.25
C ARG A 444 13.44 -26.08 -1.63
N ILE A 445 14.38 -25.57 -2.43
CA ILE A 445 14.68 -26.10 -3.76
C ILE A 445 15.84 -27.09 -3.67
N TYR A 446 15.75 -28.25 -4.32
CA TYR A 446 16.79 -29.28 -4.31
C TYR A 446 16.85 -30.12 -5.57
N MET A 447 18.00 -30.70 -5.89
CA MET A 447 18.12 -31.82 -6.83
C MET A 447 18.28 -33.13 -6.06
N GLN A 448 17.63 -34.20 -6.51
CA GLN A 448 17.79 -35.54 -5.93
C GLN A 448 18.58 -36.45 -6.87
N SER A 449 19.60 -37.15 -6.35
CA SER A 449 20.30 -38.20 -7.11
C SER A 449 19.47 -39.48 -7.19
N GLY A 450 19.83 -40.39 -8.11
CA GLY A 450 19.21 -41.72 -8.18
C GLY A 450 19.34 -42.57 -6.90
N SER A 451 20.33 -42.27 -6.04
CA SER A 451 20.50 -42.86 -4.71
C SER A 451 19.63 -42.22 -3.62
N GLY A 452 18.83 -41.21 -3.97
CA GLY A 452 17.94 -40.50 -3.06
C GLY A 452 18.57 -39.33 -2.30
N ALA A 453 19.88 -39.07 -2.45
CA ALA A 453 20.56 -37.96 -1.79
C ALA A 453 20.12 -36.62 -2.39
N LYS A 454 19.87 -35.63 -1.53
CA LYS A 454 19.38 -34.30 -1.93
C LYS A 454 20.47 -33.24 -1.80
N THR A 455 20.60 -32.40 -2.82
CA THR A 455 21.45 -31.21 -2.85
C THR A 455 20.54 -30.00 -2.96
N TYR A 456 20.47 -29.20 -1.90
CA TYR A 456 19.57 -28.05 -1.77
C TYR A 456 20.25 -26.75 -2.20
N LEU A 457 19.47 -25.80 -2.72
CA LEU A 457 19.90 -24.41 -2.85
C LEU A 457 19.97 -23.75 -1.47
N THR A 458 21.04 -22.98 -1.27
CA THR A 458 21.23 -22.16 -0.08
C THR A 458 21.57 -20.73 -0.50
N VAL A 459 20.92 -19.79 0.17
CA VAL A 459 21.24 -18.37 0.12
C VAL A 459 22.41 -18.14 1.07
N GLY A 460 23.54 -17.75 0.51
CA GLY A 460 24.77 -17.48 1.24
C GLY A 460 24.80 -16.08 1.85
N SER A 461 26.00 -15.54 2.02
CA SER A 461 26.18 -14.21 2.60
C SER A 461 25.79 -13.12 1.60
N ARG A 462 25.29 -12.00 2.13
CA ARG A 462 25.08 -10.78 1.35
C ARG A 462 26.45 -10.21 0.96
N THR A 463 26.63 -9.98 -0.32
CA THR A 463 27.83 -9.36 -0.91
C THR A 463 27.84 -7.85 -0.67
N THR A 464 28.97 -7.20 -0.97
CA THR A 464 29.08 -5.75 -0.96
C THR A 464 28.21 -5.06 -2.02
N SER A 465 27.75 -5.80 -3.03
CA SER A 465 26.80 -5.32 -4.05
C SER A 465 25.35 -5.48 -3.62
N TYR A 466 25.11 -5.83 -2.35
CA TYR A 466 23.80 -6.08 -1.75
C TYR A 466 23.02 -7.29 -2.30
N ASP A 467 23.61 -8.04 -3.22
CA ASP A 467 23.12 -9.32 -3.72
C ASP A 467 23.52 -10.45 -2.76
N TYR A 468 22.74 -11.52 -2.73
CA TYR A 468 23.11 -12.74 -2.00
C TYR A 468 23.81 -13.73 -2.92
N THR A 469 24.90 -14.32 -2.43
CA THR A 469 25.49 -15.47 -3.11
C THR A 469 24.55 -16.66 -3.04
N ILE A 470 24.63 -17.54 -4.04
CA ILE A 470 23.90 -18.79 -4.06
C ILE A 470 24.92 -19.91 -4.01
N THR A 471 24.68 -20.88 -3.15
CA THR A 471 25.49 -22.09 -3.01
C THR A 471 24.55 -23.30 -2.93
N THR A 472 25.13 -24.48 -2.81
CA THR A 472 24.38 -25.70 -2.55
C THR A 472 24.87 -26.41 -1.29
N THR A 473 23.97 -27.13 -0.61
CA THR A 473 24.29 -27.94 0.56
C THR A 473 23.60 -29.30 0.49
N THR A 474 24.18 -30.33 1.11
CA THR A 474 23.52 -31.62 1.33
C THR A 474 22.79 -31.69 2.69
N ASP A 475 23.02 -30.72 3.58
CA ASP A 475 22.33 -30.62 4.87
C ASP A 475 20.97 -29.92 4.70
N ARG A 476 19.89 -30.68 4.90
CA ARG A 476 18.50 -30.19 4.84
C ARG A 476 18.21 -29.06 5.83
N SER A 477 18.92 -28.99 6.95
CA SER A 477 18.76 -27.94 7.97
C SER A 477 19.42 -26.62 7.56
N ALA A 478 20.45 -26.68 6.71
CA ALA A 478 21.14 -25.53 6.15
C ALA A 478 20.54 -25.04 4.82
N ALA A 479 19.51 -25.73 4.30
CA ALA A 479 18.84 -25.38 3.06
C ALA A 479 17.95 -24.15 3.23
N SER A 480 17.98 -23.22 2.28
CA SER A 480 17.13 -22.03 2.35
C SER A 480 15.69 -22.37 1.99
N MET A 481 14.77 -22.02 2.88
CA MET A 481 13.32 -22.07 2.69
C MET A 481 12.84 -20.85 1.89
N ASN A 482 11.54 -20.79 1.60
CA ASN A 482 10.89 -19.61 1.02
C ASN A 482 11.40 -19.22 -0.38
N TRP A 483 11.71 -20.20 -1.21
CA TRP A 483 11.83 -19.97 -2.65
C TRP A 483 10.46 -19.98 -3.31
N PHE A 484 10.28 -19.15 -4.31
CA PHE A 484 9.04 -19.00 -5.04
C PHE A 484 9.32 -18.63 -6.49
N PHE A 485 8.27 -18.65 -7.30
CA PHE A 485 8.30 -18.12 -8.65
C PHE A 485 7.20 -17.09 -8.79
N ASP A 486 7.47 -16.04 -9.55
CA ASP A 486 6.43 -15.09 -9.92
C ASP A 486 5.58 -15.62 -11.08
N THR A 487 4.63 -14.79 -11.54
CA THR A 487 3.72 -15.11 -12.65
C THR A 487 4.44 -15.31 -13.98
N GLU A 488 5.66 -14.79 -14.15
CA GLU A 488 6.48 -14.98 -15.34
C GLU A 488 7.40 -16.20 -15.24
N GLY A 489 7.38 -16.92 -14.12
CA GLY A 489 8.23 -18.07 -13.86
C GLY A 489 9.66 -17.69 -13.49
N ARG A 490 9.94 -16.46 -13.04
CA ARG A 490 11.26 -16.06 -12.54
C ARG A 490 11.43 -16.55 -11.10
N LEU A 491 12.56 -17.19 -10.80
CA LEU A 491 12.84 -17.72 -9.47
C LEU A 491 13.22 -16.59 -8.51
N TYR A 492 12.68 -16.57 -7.30
CA TYR A 492 13.11 -15.68 -6.23
C TYR A 492 13.12 -16.38 -4.86
N ASN A 493 13.87 -15.82 -3.92
CA ASN A 493 13.82 -16.20 -2.51
C ASN A 493 13.29 -15.02 -1.69
N LEU A 494 12.37 -15.27 -0.75
CA LEU A 494 11.98 -14.27 0.25
C LEU A 494 13.01 -14.23 1.37
N ASN A 495 13.92 -13.26 1.28
CA ASN A 495 14.90 -13.00 2.32
C ASN A 495 14.47 -11.77 3.10
N TYR A 496 14.14 -11.96 4.39
CA TYR A 496 13.66 -10.90 5.28
C TYR A 496 12.48 -10.09 4.69
N GLY A 497 11.48 -10.79 4.12
CA GLY A 497 10.27 -10.18 3.54
C GLY A 497 10.43 -9.56 2.15
N SER A 498 11.62 -9.61 1.54
CA SER A 498 11.88 -9.07 0.20
C SER A 498 12.17 -10.16 -0.83
N ARG A 499 11.67 -9.98 -2.06
CA ARG A 499 12.02 -10.85 -3.21
C ARG A 499 13.41 -10.55 -3.75
N TYR A 500 14.33 -11.49 -3.57
CA TYR A 500 15.57 -11.49 -4.33
C TYR A 500 15.42 -12.47 -5.47
N TYR A 501 15.50 -12.00 -6.71
CA TYR A 501 15.36 -12.82 -7.90
C TYR A 501 16.69 -13.44 -8.29
N LEU A 502 16.65 -14.71 -8.66
CA LEU A 502 17.75 -15.39 -9.31
C LEU A 502 18.07 -14.62 -10.60
N THR A 503 19.29 -14.15 -10.70
CA THR A 503 19.77 -13.34 -11.81
C THR A 503 21.09 -13.89 -12.30
N TYR A 504 21.17 -14.03 -13.62
CA TYR A 504 22.41 -14.28 -14.30
C TYR A 504 22.97 -12.94 -14.78
N VAL A 505 24.09 -12.53 -14.20
CA VAL A 505 24.81 -11.31 -14.55
C VAL A 505 25.97 -11.69 -15.47
N PRO A 506 25.94 -11.30 -16.76
CA PRO A 506 27.00 -11.64 -17.70
C PRO A 506 28.31 -10.90 -17.37
N ALA A 507 29.44 -11.49 -17.76
CA ALA A 507 30.78 -10.91 -17.58
C ALA A 507 31.03 -9.59 -18.33
N THR A 508 30.05 -9.08 -19.09
CA THR A 508 30.11 -7.74 -19.67
C THR A 508 29.78 -6.64 -18.65
N ALA A 509 29.25 -7.00 -17.47
CA ALA A 509 28.92 -6.09 -16.37
C ALA A 509 29.81 -6.26 -15.12
N THR A 510 30.65 -7.30 -15.07
CA THR A 510 31.51 -7.70 -13.92
C THR A 510 32.78 -8.41 -14.43
N THR A 511 33.80 -8.62 -13.59
CA THR A 511 35.05 -9.31 -13.98
C THR A 511 34.87 -10.80 -14.32
N ALA A 512 33.76 -11.42 -13.90
CA ALA A 512 33.34 -12.78 -14.25
C ALA A 512 31.81 -12.88 -14.23
N ALA A 513 31.22 -13.81 -14.99
CA ALA A 513 29.77 -14.05 -14.95
C ALA A 513 29.35 -14.58 -13.58
N GLN A 514 28.19 -14.15 -13.09
CA GLN A 514 27.70 -14.48 -11.75
C GLN A 514 26.25 -14.94 -11.79
N THR A 515 25.92 -15.92 -10.96
CA THR A 515 24.54 -16.32 -10.65
C THR A 515 24.28 -15.90 -9.21
N VAL A 516 23.44 -14.90 -9.02
CA VAL A 516 23.17 -14.31 -7.70
C VAL A 516 21.68 -14.16 -7.46
N LEU A 517 21.33 -13.94 -6.20
CA LEU A 517 20.02 -13.47 -5.81
C LEU A 517 20.08 -11.95 -5.71
N SER A 518 19.47 -11.25 -6.66
CA SER A 518 19.44 -9.78 -6.70
C SER A 518 18.03 -9.25 -6.46
N TYR A 519 17.96 -8.23 -5.61
CA TYR A 519 16.75 -7.46 -5.41
C TYR A 519 16.56 -6.38 -6.50
N TYR A 520 17.66 -6.00 -7.16
CA TYR A 520 17.67 -4.95 -8.18
C TYR A 520 17.43 -5.52 -9.57
N SER A 521 16.90 -4.67 -10.47
CA SER A 521 16.74 -5.06 -11.87
C SER A 521 18.08 -5.14 -12.60
N ARG A 522 18.70 -6.32 -12.66
CA ARG A 522 20.05 -6.53 -13.23
C ARG A 522 20.19 -7.86 -13.95
N GLY A 523 20.83 -7.86 -15.11
CA GLY A 523 21.13 -9.09 -15.85
C GLY A 523 19.91 -9.77 -16.49
N GLU A 524 20.02 -11.07 -16.70
CA GLU A 524 18.95 -11.92 -17.22
C GLU A 524 18.24 -12.64 -16.06
N TYR A 525 16.91 -12.78 -16.16
CA TYR A 525 16.11 -13.58 -15.23
C TYR A 525 15.86 -14.98 -15.82
N PRO A 526 16.52 -16.03 -15.29
CA PRO A 526 16.20 -17.39 -15.66
C PRO A 526 14.77 -17.73 -15.24
N LYS A 527 14.09 -18.52 -16.07
CA LYS A 527 12.69 -18.89 -15.93
C LYS A 527 12.51 -20.38 -15.72
N ARG A 528 11.45 -20.76 -15.01
CA ARG A 528 11.05 -22.13 -14.78
C ARG A 528 10.62 -22.80 -16.09
N GLU A 529 10.98 -24.07 -16.25
CA GLU A 529 10.44 -24.99 -17.24
C GLU A 529 9.97 -26.28 -16.54
N ALA A 530 8.93 -26.93 -17.07
CA ALA A 530 8.43 -28.23 -16.62
C ALA A 530 9.50 -29.32 -16.65
N ALA A 531 9.61 -30.16 -15.60
CA ALA A 531 10.38 -31.41 -15.70
C ALA A 531 9.50 -32.64 -16.04
N GLY A 532 8.21 -32.66 -15.62
CA GLY A 532 7.21 -33.70 -15.92
C GLY A 532 6.98 -34.69 -14.76
N SER A 533 5.75 -34.86 -14.29
CA SER A 533 5.45 -35.67 -13.06
C SER A 533 4.53 -36.83 -13.37
N SER A 534 4.66 -37.98 -12.68
CA SER A 534 3.67 -39.05 -12.86
C SER A 534 2.32 -38.64 -12.28
N PHE A 535 1.26 -38.68 -13.08
CA PHE A 535 -0.10 -38.35 -12.66
C PHE A 535 -1.08 -39.29 -13.33
N THR A 536 -2.03 -39.82 -12.55
CA THR A 536 -3.16 -40.60 -13.07
C THR A 536 -4.46 -39.84 -12.73
N PRO A 537 -5.12 -39.23 -13.73
CA PRO A 537 -6.40 -38.57 -13.56
C PRO A 537 -7.47 -39.45 -12.89
N GLN A 538 -8.27 -38.86 -12.01
CA GLN A 538 -9.49 -39.47 -11.47
C GLN A 538 -10.63 -38.45 -11.54
N ASN A 539 -11.87 -38.95 -11.63
CA ASN A 539 -13.03 -38.08 -11.49
C ASN A 539 -13.04 -37.45 -10.08
N PHE A 540 -13.60 -36.26 -9.96
CA PHE A 540 -13.84 -35.60 -8.67
C PHE A 540 -15.01 -34.62 -8.77
N THR A 541 -15.58 -34.26 -7.63
CA THR A 541 -16.60 -33.23 -7.51
C THR A 541 -16.02 -32.04 -6.75
N LEU A 542 -16.09 -30.84 -7.35
CA LEU A 542 -15.76 -29.57 -6.71
C LEU A 542 -17.05 -28.88 -6.25
N LYS A 543 -17.20 -28.66 -4.94
CA LYS A 543 -18.30 -27.87 -4.36
C LYS A 543 -17.77 -26.54 -3.87
N ILE A 544 -18.39 -25.45 -4.28
CA ILE A 544 -18.02 -24.08 -3.89
C ILE A 544 -19.20 -23.51 -3.10
N TYR A 545 -18.90 -22.94 -1.93
CA TYR A 545 -19.91 -22.42 -1.01
C TYR A 545 -20.15 -20.92 -1.23
N ASP A 546 -21.33 -20.47 -0.83
CA ASP A 546 -21.75 -19.08 -0.90
C ASP A 546 -21.00 -18.16 0.10
N LYS A 547 -21.38 -16.87 0.12
CA LYS A 547 -20.83 -15.87 1.06
C LYS A 547 -21.00 -16.22 2.54
N THR A 548 -21.86 -17.16 2.91
CA THR A 548 -22.03 -17.61 4.31
C THR A 548 -21.12 -18.79 4.65
N GLY A 549 -20.58 -19.49 3.64
CA GLY A 549 -19.83 -20.73 3.83
C GLY A 549 -20.69 -21.93 4.25
N THR A 550 -22.02 -21.81 4.21
CA THR A 550 -22.95 -22.86 4.67
C THR A 550 -23.66 -23.57 3.52
N THR A 551 -24.10 -22.82 2.50
CA THR A 551 -24.82 -23.38 1.34
C THR A 551 -23.89 -23.56 0.16
N VAL A 552 -24.03 -24.66 -0.57
CA VAL A 552 -23.29 -24.90 -1.82
C VAL A 552 -23.90 -24.04 -2.92
N GLU A 553 -23.12 -23.09 -3.44
CA GLU A 553 -23.54 -22.21 -4.53
C GLU A 553 -23.29 -22.86 -5.89
N ARG A 554 -22.17 -23.58 -6.04
CA ARG A 554 -21.78 -24.23 -7.30
C ARG A 554 -21.25 -25.64 -7.06
N THR A 555 -21.57 -26.54 -7.98
CA THR A 555 -21.06 -27.92 -8.00
C THR A 555 -20.59 -28.25 -9.40
N GLU A 556 -19.34 -28.71 -9.52
CA GLU A 556 -18.71 -29.07 -10.79
C GLU A 556 -18.25 -30.54 -10.72
N ASN A 557 -18.75 -31.38 -11.62
CA ASN A 557 -18.37 -32.79 -11.70
C ASN A 557 -17.34 -32.96 -12.81
N VAL A 558 -16.08 -33.16 -12.43
CA VAL A 558 -14.94 -33.24 -13.36
C VAL A 558 -14.67 -34.69 -13.72
N SER A 559 -14.56 -34.95 -15.02
CA SER A 559 -14.36 -36.30 -15.57
C SER A 559 -13.61 -36.26 -16.90
N ALA A 560 -13.29 -37.41 -17.47
CA ALA A 560 -12.67 -37.46 -18.80
C ALA A 560 -13.50 -36.75 -19.90
N THR A 561 -14.84 -36.73 -19.77
CA THR A 561 -15.74 -36.06 -20.72
C THR A 561 -16.02 -34.60 -20.35
N ASN A 562 -15.98 -34.26 -19.06
CA ASN A 562 -16.04 -32.89 -18.56
C ASN A 562 -14.69 -32.49 -17.95
N SER A 563 -13.69 -32.32 -18.82
CA SER A 563 -12.29 -32.42 -18.42
C SER A 563 -11.64 -31.13 -17.97
N ASN A 564 -12.14 -29.96 -18.35
CA ASN A 564 -11.53 -28.69 -17.96
C ASN A 564 -12.62 -27.65 -17.83
N GLY A 565 -12.49 -26.75 -16.86
CA GLY A 565 -13.46 -25.69 -16.70
C GLY A 565 -12.98 -24.56 -15.81
N THR A 566 -13.79 -23.52 -15.78
CA THR A 566 -13.61 -22.37 -14.91
C THR A 566 -14.98 -21.96 -14.40
N VAL A 567 -15.08 -21.75 -13.09
CA VAL A 567 -16.29 -21.30 -12.42
C VAL A 567 -15.94 -20.15 -11.50
N SER A 568 -16.74 -19.09 -11.55
CA SER A 568 -16.58 -17.92 -10.70
C SER A 568 -17.77 -17.78 -9.75
N ILE A 569 -17.48 -17.31 -8.55
CA ILE A 569 -18.43 -16.71 -7.62
C ILE A 569 -18.01 -15.25 -7.43
N ASP A 570 -18.99 -14.35 -7.46
CA ASP A 570 -18.79 -12.90 -7.34
C ASP A 570 -19.67 -12.35 -6.21
N GLY A 571 -19.55 -11.05 -5.91
CA GLY A 571 -20.40 -10.40 -4.92
C GLY A 571 -20.07 -10.77 -3.47
N LEU A 572 -18.91 -11.38 -3.23
CA LEU A 572 -18.43 -11.72 -1.90
C LEU A 572 -18.03 -10.46 -1.12
N ASN A 573 -17.98 -10.61 0.19
CA ASN A 573 -17.44 -9.62 1.11
C ASN A 573 -16.86 -10.36 2.32
N ASN A 574 -15.87 -11.22 2.04
CA ASN A 574 -15.47 -12.30 2.95
C ASN A 574 -13.98 -12.23 3.27
N ASP A 575 -13.62 -12.62 4.49
CA ASP A 575 -12.24 -12.88 4.86
C ASP A 575 -11.73 -14.20 4.26
N ALA A 576 -12.64 -15.17 4.07
CA ALA A 576 -12.32 -16.46 3.48
C ALA A 576 -13.41 -17.01 2.55
N VAL A 577 -12.98 -17.81 1.57
CA VAL A 577 -13.84 -18.58 0.66
C VAL A 577 -13.70 -20.07 0.95
N LYS A 578 -14.82 -20.77 1.10
CA LYS A 578 -14.87 -22.21 1.39
C LYS A 578 -15.20 -23.03 0.13
N PHE A 579 -14.52 -24.15 -0.03
CA PHE A 579 -14.82 -25.14 -1.07
C PHE A 579 -14.47 -26.56 -0.59
N ALA A 580 -14.98 -27.57 -1.28
CA ALA A 580 -14.73 -28.98 -0.95
C ALA A 580 -14.44 -29.81 -2.21
N ILE A 581 -13.60 -30.83 -2.02
CA ILE A 581 -13.30 -31.87 -3.02
C ILE A 581 -13.90 -33.18 -2.54
N GLU A 582 -14.72 -33.82 -3.37
CA GLU A 582 -15.42 -35.08 -3.08
C GLU A 582 -15.26 -36.08 -4.23
N ASN A 583 -15.69 -37.32 -3.99
CA ASN A 583 -15.78 -38.39 -5.00
C ASN A 583 -14.47 -38.76 -5.71
N THR A 584 -13.34 -38.65 -5.01
CA THR A 584 -12.03 -39.08 -5.50
C THR A 584 -11.19 -39.71 -4.39
N THR A 585 -10.35 -40.68 -4.74
CA THR A 585 -9.32 -41.23 -3.84
C THR A 585 -7.91 -40.74 -4.22
N GLY A 586 -7.79 -40.11 -5.39
CA GLY A 586 -6.58 -39.50 -5.90
C GLY A 586 -6.51 -38.00 -5.59
N MET A 587 -5.90 -37.26 -6.52
CA MET A 587 -5.70 -35.81 -6.40
C MET A 587 -6.56 -35.07 -7.43
N ALA A 588 -7.36 -34.11 -6.96
CA ALA A 588 -8.07 -33.15 -7.79
C ALA A 588 -7.16 -31.96 -8.12
N LEU A 589 -7.15 -31.54 -9.38
CA LEU A 589 -6.30 -30.42 -9.83
C LEU A 589 -7.14 -29.13 -9.89
N VAL A 590 -6.91 -28.23 -8.94
CA VAL A 590 -7.68 -26.98 -8.78
C VAL A 590 -6.74 -25.81 -8.50
N ASN A 591 -6.90 -24.72 -9.24
CA ASN A 591 -6.29 -23.43 -8.95
C ASN A 591 -7.37 -22.41 -8.70
N VAL A 592 -7.09 -21.40 -7.88
CA VAL A 592 -8.08 -20.36 -7.58
C VAL A 592 -7.45 -18.99 -7.74
N ASP A 593 -8.10 -18.11 -8.49
CA ASP A 593 -7.77 -16.70 -8.53
C ASP A 593 -8.80 -15.97 -7.66
N VAL A 594 -8.35 -15.38 -6.54
CA VAL A 594 -9.21 -14.54 -5.70
C VAL A 594 -9.13 -13.10 -6.16
N LYS A 595 -10.27 -12.43 -6.25
CA LYS A 595 -10.36 -10.97 -6.42
C LYS A 595 -10.30 -10.35 -5.04
N MET A 596 -9.31 -9.49 -4.82
CA MET A 596 -9.14 -8.78 -3.56
C MET A 596 -9.34 -7.30 -3.74
N GLU A 597 -9.88 -6.67 -2.69
CA GLU A 597 -10.05 -5.23 -2.60
C GLU A 597 -9.62 -4.76 -1.20
N PRO A 598 -8.99 -3.58 -1.07
CA PRO A 598 -8.68 -3.03 0.24
C PRO A 598 -9.93 -2.78 1.09
N LEU A 599 -9.78 -3.01 2.39
CA LEU A 599 -10.79 -2.74 3.39
C LEU A 599 -10.37 -1.48 4.15
N ASN A 600 -10.83 -0.33 3.64
CA ASN A 600 -10.66 0.95 4.31
C ASN A 600 -11.99 1.71 4.29
N PRO A 601 -12.67 1.83 5.45
CA PRO A 601 -13.88 2.61 5.51
C PRO A 601 -13.44 4.05 5.41
N TYR A 602 -13.96 4.80 4.46
CA TYR A 602 -13.74 6.23 4.38
C TYR A 602 -15.05 6.99 4.54
N VAL A 603 -15.20 7.70 5.64
CA VAL A 603 -16.23 8.62 6.09
C VAL A 603 -16.30 9.76 5.11
N SER A 604 -17.51 9.94 4.61
CA SER A 604 -17.90 11.09 3.81
C SER A 604 -18.56 12.15 4.67
N THR A 605 -19.48 11.72 5.53
CA THR A 605 -20.38 12.61 6.27
C THR A 605 -20.66 12.12 7.67
N ALA A 606 -20.94 13.06 8.57
CA ALA A 606 -21.57 12.78 9.85
C ALA A 606 -22.39 13.99 10.30
N ASP A 607 -23.40 13.75 11.11
CA ASP A 607 -24.21 14.78 11.73
C ASP A 607 -23.73 15.08 13.14
N ILE A 608 -23.57 16.37 13.46
CA ILE A 608 -23.40 16.84 14.83
C ILE A 608 -24.70 17.46 15.29
N VAL A 609 -25.28 16.88 16.33
CA VAL A 609 -26.55 17.30 16.91
C VAL A 609 -26.30 17.97 18.25
N CYS A 610 -26.66 19.24 18.36
CA CYS A 610 -26.69 19.99 19.62
C CYS A 610 -28.12 19.96 20.17
N THR A 611 -28.29 19.46 21.40
CA THR A 611 -29.57 19.44 22.10
C THR A 611 -29.60 20.57 23.12
N GLY A 612 -30.60 21.45 22.99
CA GLY A 612 -30.85 22.59 23.85
C GLY A 612 -31.48 22.23 25.19
N ALA A 613 -31.77 23.25 26.00
CA ALA A 613 -32.18 23.07 27.39
C ALA A 613 -33.59 22.45 27.55
N GLN A 614 -34.44 22.52 26.52
CA GLN A 614 -35.80 21.98 26.51
C GLN A 614 -35.93 20.72 25.61
N GLY A 615 -34.80 20.16 25.16
CA GLY A 615 -34.77 18.97 24.29
C GLY A 615 -34.88 19.28 22.79
N GLU A 616 -34.88 20.55 22.40
CA GLU A 616 -34.81 20.99 21.01
C GLU A 616 -33.46 20.62 20.37
N GLU A 617 -33.46 20.17 19.12
CA GLU A 617 -32.24 19.74 18.43
C GLU A 617 -31.90 20.67 17.27
N MET A 618 -30.62 20.97 17.12
CA MET A 618 -30.05 21.50 15.90
C MET A 618 -28.99 20.55 15.36
N THR A 619 -29.08 20.28 14.06
CA THR A 619 -28.17 19.36 13.38
C THR A 619 -27.33 20.13 12.36
N ARG A 620 -26.03 19.86 12.35
CA ARG A 620 -25.12 20.28 11.30
C ARG A 620 -24.50 19.06 10.66
N THR A 621 -24.77 18.85 9.38
CA THR A 621 -24.14 17.81 8.58
C THR A 621 -22.77 18.27 8.11
N PHE A 622 -21.76 17.44 8.36
CA PHE A 622 -20.43 17.60 7.82
C PHE A 622 -20.33 16.79 6.54
N THR A 623 -19.75 17.39 5.52
CA THR A 623 -19.51 16.77 4.21
C THR A 623 -18.06 16.97 3.82
N ASN A 624 -17.51 16.02 3.06
CA ASN A 624 -16.17 16.10 2.46
C ASN A 624 -15.05 16.18 3.52
N ALA A 625 -14.89 15.13 4.31
CA ALA A 625 -13.74 15.00 5.21
C ALA A 625 -12.43 15.10 4.41
N THR A 626 -11.51 15.92 4.91
CA THR A 626 -10.13 16.05 4.39
C THR A 626 -9.17 15.58 5.47
N ASP A 627 -8.16 14.81 5.11
CA ASP A 627 -7.19 14.22 6.06
C ASP A 627 -7.88 13.47 7.21
N PHE A 628 -9.02 12.84 6.93
CA PHE A 628 -9.82 12.10 7.91
C PHE A 628 -10.38 12.95 9.07
N LYS A 629 -10.37 14.29 8.92
CA LYS A 629 -10.90 15.23 9.90
C LYS A 629 -12.22 15.82 9.43
N MET A 630 -13.16 15.94 10.37
CA MET A 630 -14.40 16.70 10.18
C MET A 630 -14.25 18.06 10.85
N GLY A 631 -13.55 18.99 10.17
CA GLY A 631 -13.25 20.34 10.67
C GLY A 631 -11.78 20.57 11.06
N GLY A 632 -11.41 21.84 11.28
CA GLY A 632 -10.04 22.31 11.62
C GLY A 632 -9.84 22.62 13.12
N ASP A 633 -8.74 23.32 13.43
CA ASP A 633 -8.12 23.47 14.78
C ASP A 633 -8.99 24.13 15.89
N LEU A 634 -10.22 24.57 15.58
CA LEU A 634 -11.25 24.91 16.58
C LEU A 634 -12.67 24.67 16.04
N PHE A 635 -13.42 23.78 16.70
CA PHE A 635 -14.83 23.54 16.37
C PHE A 635 -15.73 24.62 17.01
N VAL A 636 -16.20 25.57 16.21
CA VAL A 636 -17.18 26.59 16.65
C VAL A 636 -18.57 26.23 16.14
N TYR A 637 -19.44 25.78 17.06
CA TYR A 637 -20.87 25.54 16.80
C TYR A 637 -21.70 26.71 17.29
N LYS A 638 -22.27 27.50 16.37
CA LYS A 638 -23.07 28.68 16.72
C LYS A 638 -24.53 28.25 16.92
N VAL A 639 -25.11 28.62 18.07
CA VAL A 639 -26.53 28.40 18.37
C VAL A 639 -27.26 29.72 18.59
N PRO A 640 -28.58 29.82 18.32
CA PRO A 640 -29.37 31.00 18.65
C PRO A 640 -29.27 31.37 20.13
N LEU A 641 -29.35 32.67 20.43
CA LEU A 641 -29.39 33.16 21.80
C LEU A 641 -30.64 32.58 22.51
N GLY A 642 -30.43 31.91 23.64
CA GLY A 642 -31.51 31.24 24.40
C GLY A 642 -31.75 29.77 24.04
N PHE A 643 -31.10 29.22 23.01
CA PHE A 643 -31.19 27.79 22.64
C PHE A 643 -30.52 26.87 23.68
N SER A 644 -29.37 27.30 24.22
CA SER A 644 -28.75 26.65 25.36
C SER A 644 -27.88 27.66 26.08
N THR A 645 -27.70 27.51 27.39
CA THR A 645 -26.54 28.13 28.03
C THR A 645 -25.29 27.32 27.65
N PRO A 646 -24.09 27.92 27.60
CA PRO A 646 -22.84 27.19 27.33
C PRO A 646 -22.59 25.97 28.24
N SER A 647 -23.29 25.90 29.38
CA SER A 647 -23.25 24.82 30.36
C SER A 647 -24.33 23.74 30.20
N GLN A 648 -25.28 23.87 29.26
CA GLN A 648 -26.44 22.97 29.10
C GLN A 648 -26.57 22.32 27.72
N GLY A 649 -25.94 22.87 26.68
CA GLY A 649 -25.96 22.25 25.35
C GLY A 649 -25.24 20.91 25.35
N THR A 650 -25.95 19.82 25.03
CA THR A 650 -25.33 18.48 24.90
C THR A 650 -25.14 18.14 23.43
N PHE A 651 -23.99 17.57 23.09
CA PHE A 651 -23.68 17.16 21.72
C PHE A 651 -23.84 15.65 21.57
N SER A 652 -24.30 15.23 20.40
CA SER A 652 -24.25 13.84 19.94
C SER A 652 -23.84 13.79 18.47
N PHE A 653 -23.38 12.63 18.03
CA PHE A 653 -22.93 12.37 16.66
C PHE A 653 -23.80 11.28 16.08
N ARG A 654 -24.37 11.54 14.90
CA ARG A 654 -25.34 10.65 14.27
C ARG A 654 -25.03 10.49 12.80
N ASN A 655 -25.64 9.49 12.17
CA ASN A 655 -25.63 9.31 10.73
C ASN A 655 -24.21 9.35 10.14
N LEU A 656 -23.25 8.68 10.79
CA LEU A 656 -21.96 8.44 10.16
C LEU A 656 -22.19 7.76 8.81
N LYS A 657 -21.53 8.22 7.75
CA LYS A 657 -21.60 7.59 6.43
C LYS A 657 -20.22 7.40 5.86
N SER A 658 -20.02 6.29 5.15
CA SER A 658 -18.86 6.05 4.29
C SER A 658 -19.29 6.02 2.82
N LEU A 659 -18.41 6.48 1.91
CA LEU A 659 -18.62 6.29 0.46
C LEU A 659 -18.48 4.81 0.04
N PHE A 660 -17.90 3.98 0.91
CA PHE A 660 -17.53 2.59 0.65
C PHE A 660 -18.32 1.61 1.53
N ALA A 661 -19.40 2.06 2.15
CA ALA A 661 -20.30 1.26 3.00
C ALA A 661 -20.80 0.00 2.31
N ASP A 662 -20.88 -1.14 3.03
CA ASP A 662 -21.57 -2.33 2.55
C ASP A 662 -23.11 -2.22 2.64
N GLU A 663 -23.80 -3.24 2.13
CA GLU A 663 -25.26 -3.33 2.08
C GLU A 663 -25.95 -3.41 3.47
N THR A 664 -25.20 -3.51 4.58
CA THR A 664 -25.77 -3.60 5.94
C THR A 664 -26.18 -2.25 6.53
N TYR A 665 -25.89 -1.12 5.85
CA TYR A 665 -26.19 0.23 6.33
C TYR A 665 -27.42 0.83 5.61
N LEU A 666 -28.58 0.86 6.29
CA LEU A 666 -29.89 1.23 5.71
C LEU A 666 -30.03 2.68 5.20
N ASN A 667 -29.18 3.61 5.65
CA ASN A 667 -29.25 5.05 5.32
C ASN A 667 -28.17 5.53 4.33
N CYS A 668 -27.41 4.58 3.78
CA CYS A 668 -26.53 4.84 2.65
C CYS A 668 -27.34 4.56 1.37
N ASP A 669 -27.20 5.40 0.34
CA ASP A 669 -27.58 5.00 -1.01
C ASP A 669 -27.07 3.56 -1.23
N PRO A 670 -27.82 2.66 -1.88
CA PRO A 670 -27.31 1.37 -2.29
C PRO A 670 -26.13 1.62 -3.24
N ARG A 671 -24.92 1.67 -2.67
CA ARG A 671 -23.66 1.88 -3.37
C ARG A 671 -22.94 0.55 -3.33
N ASP A 672 -22.21 0.22 -4.39
CA ASP A 672 -21.42 -1.03 -4.52
C ASP A 672 -20.24 -1.15 -3.53
N GLY A 673 -20.27 -0.38 -2.44
CA GLY A 673 -19.32 -0.50 -1.35
C GLY A 673 -19.52 -1.80 -0.58
N LYS A 674 -18.57 -2.06 0.30
CA LYS A 674 -18.37 -3.38 0.91
C LYS A 674 -17.63 -3.27 2.26
N VAL A 675 -17.42 -2.05 2.76
CA VAL A 675 -16.69 -1.80 3.99
C VAL A 675 -17.64 -1.52 5.14
N ARG A 676 -17.31 -2.00 6.33
CA ARG A 676 -18.02 -1.71 7.58
C ARG A 676 -17.32 -0.56 8.30
N TYR A 677 -18.08 0.27 9.00
CA TYR A 677 -17.56 1.42 9.73
C TYR A 677 -18.45 1.75 10.93
N SER A 678 -17.87 2.40 11.92
CA SER A 678 -18.59 2.80 13.13
C SER A 678 -17.91 3.99 13.79
N PHE A 679 -18.62 4.66 14.69
CA PHE A 679 -17.99 5.58 15.63
C PHE A 679 -17.22 4.80 16.70
N VAL A 680 -16.04 5.28 17.08
CA VAL A 680 -15.43 4.88 18.35
C VAL A 680 -16.24 5.45 19.51
N GLY A 681 -16.60 4.57 20.45
CA GLY A 681 -17.57 4.84 21.52
C GLY A 681 -18.98 4.34 21.21
N SER A 682 -19.20 3.76 20.04
CA SER A 682 -20.46 3.07 19.68
C SER A 682 -20.59 1.75 20.43
N LYS A 683 -21.78 1.13 20.38
CA LYS A 683 -21.95 -0.21 21.00
C LYS A 683 -21.15 -1.26 20.25
N TYR A 684 -21.00 -1.08 18.94
CA TYR A 684 -20.16 -1.93 18.08
C TYR A 684 -18.67 -1.76 18.41
N THR A 685 -18.18 -0.53 18.58
CA THR A 685 -16.78 -0.23 18.89
C THR A 685 -16.64 0.56 20.20
N PRO A 686 -16.83 -0.07 21.37
CA PRO A 686 -16.76 0.59 22.66
C PRO A 686 -15.31 0.97 23.02
N VAL A 687 -15.11 2.15 23.63
CA VAL A 687 -13.77 2.61 24.09
C VAL A 687 -13.21 1.74 25.22
N ASN A 688 -14.07 1.10 26.02
CA ASN A 688 -13.70 0.27 27.17
C ASN A 688 -14.29 -1.16 27.07
N GLY A 689 -14.51 -1.67 25.87
CA GLY A 689 -15.08 -3.02 25.68
C GLY A 689 -14.11 -4.00 25.00
N ASN A 690 -14.64 -5.17 24.65
CA ASN A 690 -13.88 -6.20 23.95
C ASN A 690 -13.42 -5.71 22.58
N ASP A 691 -12.25 -6.16 22.15
CA ASP A 691 -11.77 -5.93 20.78
C ASP A 691 -12.75 -6.57 19.78
N LEU A 692 -12.81 -6.05 18.55
CA LEU A 692 -13.72 -6.54 17.49
C LEU A 692 -13.41 -7.98 17.04
N TYR A 693 -12.32 -8.56 17.54
CA TYR A 693 -11.93 -9.96 17.36
C TYR A 693 -11.84 -10.73 18.70
N GLY A 694 -12.30 -10.13 19.80
CA GLY A 694 -12.31 -10.72 21.13
C GLY A 694 -13.47 -11.70 21.33
N SER A 695 -13.33 -12.61 22.28
CA SER A 695 -14.42 -13.51 22.68
C SER A 695 -15.61 -12.71 23.22
N GLY A 696 -16.79 -12.90 22.62
CA GLY A 696 -18.02 -12.19 22.99
C GLY A 696 -18.27 -10.88 22.24
N TYR A 697 -17.49 -10.58 21.21
CA TYR A 697 -17.85 -9.56 20.23
C TYR A 697 -19.05 -10.02 19.38
N ASP A 698 -20.02 -9.12 19.19
CA ASP A 698 -21.20 -9.34 18.36
C ASP A 698 -21.04 -8.65 16.99
N PRO A 699 -20.73 -9.40 15.91
CA PRO A 699 -20.62 -8.81 14.57
C PRO A 699 -21.97 -8.33 13.99
N ASP A 700 -23.08 -8.76 14.58
CA ASP A 700 -24.44 -8.60 14.06
C ASP A 700 -25.19 -7.42 14.68
N HIS A 701 -24.48 -6.53 15.39
CA HIS A 701 -25.03 -5.25 15.84
C HIS A 701 -25.82 -4.55 14.73
N SER A 702 -26.94 -3.93 15.11
CA SER A 702 -27.74 -3.11 14.20
C SER A 702 -26.91 -1.95 13.64
N TYR A 703 -27.23 -1.46 12.45
CA TYR A 703 -26.48 -0.34 11.86
C TYR A 703 -26.51 0.92 12.74
N LEU A 704 -27.61 1.18 13.47
CA LEU A 704 -27.72 2.30 14.42
C LEU A 704 -26.73 2.17 15.58
N ASP A 705 -26.47 0.95 16.04
CA ASP A 705 -25.47 0.69 17.09
C ASP A 705 -24.03 0.96 16.65
N LYS A 706 -23.81 1.17 15.33
CA LYS A 706 -22.51 1.48 14.71
C LYS A 706 -22.36 2.98 14.45
N ILE A 707 -23.42 3.65 13.99
CA ILE A 707 -23.33 4.98 13.38
C ILE A 707 -23.84 6.14 14.25
N ASP A 708 -24.25 5.89 15.49
CA ASP A 708 -24.74 6.91 16.43
C ASP A 708 -24.04 6.82 17.80
N VAL A 709 -23.53 7.94 18.32
CA VAL A 709 -22.88 8.04 19.64
C VAL A 709 -23.21 9.34 20.37
N LYS A 710 -23.30 9.27 21.71
CA LYS A 710 -23.42 10.48 22.55
C LYS A 710 -22.10 11.22 22.71
N VAL A 711 -20.99 10.48 22.78
CA VAL A 711 -19.64 11.04 22.88
C VAL A 711 -18.76 10.24 21.94
N ALA A 712 -18.16 10.92 20.97
CA ALA A 712 -17.13 10.34 20.10
C ALA A 712 -15.75 10.54 20.73
N GLY A 713 -14.75 9.80 20.23
CA GLY A 713 -13.35 10.01 20.61
C GLY A 713 -12.90 11.47 20.44
N ASN A 714 -12.11 11.97 21.39
CA ASN A 714 -11.62 13.35 21.47
C ASN A 714 -10.11 13.51 21.20
N LYS A 715 -9.44 12.45 20.71
CA LYS A 715 -8.02 12.45 20.35
C LYS A 715 -7.83 11.91 18.94
N ALA A 716 -6.82 12.43 18.24
CA ALA A 716 -6.36 11.84 16.99
C ALA A 716 -5.64 10.52 17.26
N PHE A 717 -6.00 9.47 16.52
CA PHE A 717 -5.24 8.21 16.51
C PHE A 717 -4.24 8.25 15.36
N LEU A 718 -2.96 8.08 15.71
CA LEU A 718 -1.86 8.02 14.78
C LEU A 718 -1.63 6.54 14.44
N PHE A 719 -1.76 6.18 13.16
CA PHE A 719 -1.59 4.80 12.73
C PHE A 719 -0.12 4.43 12.53
N ASN A 720 0.80 5.38 12.68
CA ASN A 720 2.23 5.13 12.61
C ASN A 720 3.01 6.04 13.57
N ASN A 721 4.25 5.66 13.83
CA ASN A 721 5.16 6.38 14.74
C ASN A 721 6.04 7.42 14.01
N SER A 722 5.68 7.90 12.82
CA SER A 722 6.57 8.75 12.01
C SER A 722 7.01 10.05 12.69
N ALA A 723 6.17 10.63 13.55
CA ALA A 723 6.53 11.79 14.37
C ALA A 723 7.68 11.49 15.36
N GLU A 724 7.84 10.25 15.79
CA GLU A 724 8.95 9.81 16.64
C GLU A 724 10.25 9.58 15.87
N LEU A 725 10.19 9.64 14.54
CA LEU A 725 11.32 9.45 13.63
C LEU A 725 11.90 10.77 13.12
N ASP A 726 11.53 11.89 13.76
CA ASP A 726 12.05 13.21 13.44
C ASP A 726 13.59 13.26 13.49
N ARG A 727 14.18 13.94 12.52
CA ARG A 727 15.63 14.03 12.34
C ARG A 727 16.37 14.60 13.54
N ASN A 728 15.73 15.49 14.30
CA ASN A 728 16.33 16.19 15.45
C ASN A 728 16.20 15.38 16.75
N ARG A 729 15.52 14.23 16.75
CA ARG A 729 15.39 13.40 17.94
C ARG A 729 16.75 12.90 18.42
N ASN A 730 17.08 13.22 19.66
CA ASN A 730 18.34 12.87 20.29
C ASN A 730 18.26 11.48 20.95
N THR A 731 18.32 10.42 20.15
CA THR A 731 18.36 9.03 20.63
C THR A 731 19.54 8.25 20.02
N LEU A 732 20.02 7.24 20.75
CA LEU A 732 21.01 6.27 20.28
C LEU A 732 20.39 4.91 19.93
N SER A 733 19.11 4.71 20.25
CA SER A 733 18.38 3.47 19.95
C SER A 733 18.17 3.31 18.44
N THR A 734 18.23 2.06 17.97
CA THR A 734 17.66 1.69 16.68
C THR A 734 16.14 1.81 16.74
N LEU A 735 15.55 2.51 15.78
CA LEU A 735 14.11 2.66 15.62
C LEU A 735 13.66 2.03 14.31
N TYR A 736 12.35 1.84 14.18
CA TYR A 736 11.70 1.32 12.98
C TYR A 736 10.43 2.12 12.72
N LEU A 737 10.07 2.25 11.44
CA LEU A 737 8.75 2.71 11.07
C LEU A 737 7.75 1.60 11.38
N THR A 738 6.86 1.86 12.33
CA THR A 738 5.84 0.91 12.77
C THR A 738 4.46 1.45 12.45
N GLU A 739 3.53 0.54 12.14
CA GLU A 739 2.12 0.86 12.00
C GLU A 739 1.32 0.15 13.11
N THR A 740 0.40 0.87 13.75
CA THR A 740 -0.41 0.36 14.86
C THR A 740 -1.87 0.27 14.41
N PRO A 741 -2.49 -0.92 14.38
CA PRO A 741 -3.93 -1.01 14.16
C PRO A 741 -4.66 -0.33 15.31
N PHE A 742 -5.86 0.18 15.05
CA PHE A 742 -6.67 0.71 16.13
C PHE A 742 -6.99 -0.41 17.14
N SER A 743 -6.86 -0.09 18.42
CA SER A 743 -7.48 -0.85 19.51
C SER A 743 -7.90 0.14 20.60
N ALA A 744 -8.91 -0.22 21.38
CA ALA A 744 -9.36 0.56 22.54
C ALA A 744 -8.19 0.89 23.49
N ALA A 745 -7.31 -0.08 23.73
CA ALA A 745 -6.13 0.08 24.57
C ALA A 745 -5.10 1.06 23.97
N ALA A 746 -4.77 0.90 22.68
CA ALA A 746 -3.84 1.79 21.99
C ALA A 746 -4.38 3.23 21.93
N TYR A 747 -5.67 3.39 21.61
CA TYR A 747 -6.34 4.69 21.60
C TYR A 747 -6.28 5.39 22.96
N THR A 748 -6.53 4.65 24.05
CA THR A 748 -6.48 5.19 25.41
C THR A 748 -5.07 5.62 25.82
N ALA A 749 -4.04 4.86 25.39
CA ALA A 749 -2.64 5.13 25.68
C ALA A 749 -2.08 6.38 24.96
N HIS A 750 -2.69 6.80 23.84
CA HIS A 750 -2.24 7.99 23.12
C HIS A 750 -2.41 9.27 23.96
N LYS A 751 -1.31 10.02 24.09
CA LYS A 751 -1.25 11.34 24.74
C LYS A 751 -1.49 12.44 23.69
N GLY A 752 -2.76 12.70 23.35
CA GLY A 752 -3.17 13.82 22.49
C GLY A 752 -3.69 15.00 23.29
N VAL A 753 -3.34 16.23 22.86
CA VAL A 753 -3.91 17.49 23.37
C VAL A 753 -5.29 17.70 22.74
N THR A 754 -6.24 18.08 23.58
CA THR A 754 -7.65 18.34 23.28
C THR A 754 -7.86 19.51 22.31
N SER A 755 -8.57 19.31 21.20
CA SER A 755 -9.39 20.38 20.55
C SER A 755 -10.19 19.96 19.31
N THR A 756 -9.99 18.78 18.71
CA THR A 756 -10.72 18.40 17.48
C THR A 756 -11.53 17.12 17.62
N LEU A 757 -12.77 17.17 17.12
CA LEU A 757 -13.66 16.05 16.97
C LEU A 757 -13.20 15.20 15.78
N GLN A 758 -12.79 13.97 16.05
CA GLN A 758 -12.37 13.03 15.00
C GLN A 758 -13.16 11.74 15.12
N THR A 759 -13.78 11.35 14.02
CA THR A 759 -14.25 9.99 13.78
C THR A 759 -13.06 9.08 13.64
N LEU A 760 -12.98 8.08 14.50
CA LEU A 760 -11.96 7.05 14.46
C LEU A 760 -12.43 5.85 13.65
N TRP A 761 -11.49 5.29 12.93
CA TRP A 761 -11.67 4.24 11.94
C TRP A 761 -11.33 2.90 12.53
N TYR A 762 -12.13 1.89 12.19
CA TYR A 762 -11.77 0.49 12.43
C TYR A 762 -12.04 -0.31 11.16
N ARG A 763 -11.13 -1.27 10.87
CA ARG A 763 -11.23 -2.27 9.81
C ARG A 763 -12.29 -3.33 10.05
#